data_AF-A0A3C2D693-F1
#
_entry.id   AF-A0A3C2D693-F1
#
_cell.length_a   1.000
_cell.length_b   1.000
_cell.length_c   1.000
_cell.angle_alpha   90.00
_cell.angle_beta   90.00
_cell.angle_gamma   90.00
#
_symmetry.space_group_name_H-M   'P 1'
#
loop_
_entity.id
_entity.type
_entity.pdbx_description
1 polymer ?
#
loop_
_entity_poly.entity_id
_entity_poly.type
_entity_poly.pdbx_seq_one_letter_code
_entity_poly.pdbx_strand_id
1 'polypeptide(L)'
;MKLEFLLNIGFACLFFCLTASSVKADKTKRLLKKANQASAEFAFKASEGTVYKFKPDTVILDFQSKKVSLKMKESFSYIPFRPENTTQYYGWYKDFLGRKFRKYSVTIESTGKEIAELIPNFYRGNSVKIDSSRFSKPGRTVVPIVRNISKNLVPSNGLSNRNIAMWQSHGWYYENTLDRWEWQRARVFLTVEDLWSMSFVVPYIAPMLENAGASVFLPRERDIQRNEIIIDADGSTKGSVYQETGEAIQAGKEKGFGLKVPFLLEGENLFQMGETRLMNANSIASSQVAYTPEILETGEYAVYISYTQNELNVTDARYTVFHSGGKTELLVNQTIGGGTWIYLGTFRFEKGLNKETGRVELSDLSHEAGKYVSADAVRFGGGMGNVVRGKLQDMEHLQKLRDEKGFALDSSAWLPFASKRPRYQEGARYYLQYIGMPDTLVYLLNKQKTDYSNRGQDAAVYSKRESGKNDYKDDYQSRGEWVNYLMGAPNGPAANPNVKGLGIPVDMAMAFHTDAGTTPDSSIIGSLMIYDTTKEPSQFPNGQSRWSSRDLADMVQTQVVNDLRAIYEPEWTRRGMWNKAYSEANRPKVPTLLSELLSHQNFADMYQAYDPRFKFDVSRAYYKGILKFLAFQNNQEYVVQPLPVSYFRMELEGNSIRLSWRPVQDQLEPTATPQSYRIYTRIENGGFDNGRAVLDTTYLISGLHPGVIASFKITAVNDGGESFPSEILACSLPADGKKPVLIVNAFDRICGPEAFDNGKQAGFMTSEDEGVAYKMDFAFIGDQYDFDRKSPWKDDDASGFGSSHADQETGVVQGNSFDYPFVHGQSFRNNGFGFISMSDEAFEQKNWDKNSFSALDIIFGEEKTTSHFYGFKKRDFSLFAPEMRKAITEYTSGKDAKVFISGAYVGTDLELCGDTLAKKFAADVLHYRFMTNHASKSGAIYPVNEFRSAFPADFSFVQGYHPEIYKVESPDAIEPKGDKAKVLFRYQVDNKTAGVCFDGLYRTVVLGFPFETITTEKERNELMGQILKYWGMK
;
A
#
# COMPACT_ATOMS: atom_id res chain seq x y z
N MET A 1 64.91 74.77 20.03
CA MET A 1 64.60 73.71 21.02
C MET A 1 63.11 73.39 21.24
N LYS A 2 62.13 74.09 20.61
CA LYS A 2 60.69 73.74 20.70
C LYS A 2 60.09 73.05 19.46
N LEU A 3 60.81 73.01 18.33
CA LEU A 3 60.31 72.42 17.07
C LEU A 3 60.65 70.93 16.91
N GLU A 4 61.77 70.45 17.45
CA GLU A 4 62.18 69.03 17.40
C GLU A 4 61.40 68.12 18.37
N PHE A 5 60.78 68.68 19.41
CA PHE A 5 60.01 67.90 20.38
C PHE A 5 58.60 67.54 19.85
N LEU A 6 57.99 68.42 19.03
CA LEU A 6 56.67 68.19 18.43
C LEU A 6 56.74 67.23 17.22
N LEU A 7 57.83 67.24 16.46
CA LEU A 7 58.01 66.34 15.30
C LEU A 7 58.23 64.88 15.74
N ASN A 8 58.95 64.66 16.85
CA ASN A 8 59.19 63.33 17.41
C ASN A 8 57.96 62.69 18.07
N ILE A 9 57.04 63.50 18.64
CA ILE A 9 55.75 63.02 19.15
C ILE A 9 54.81 62.64 17.99
N GLY A 10 54.81 63.41 16.90
CA GLY A 10 54.05 63.11 15.69
C GLY A 10 54.48 61.80 15.00
N PHE A 11 55.79 61.57 14.86
CA PHE A 11 56.32 60.30 14.33
C PHE A 11 56.08 59.13 15.27
N ALA A 12 56.23 59.30 16.59
CA ALA A 12 55.91 58.26 17.56
C ALA A 12 54.41 57.90 17.57
N CYS A 13 53.51 58.87 17.42
CA CYS A 13 52.06 58.64 17.30
C CYS A 13 51.67 57.97 15.97
N LEU A 14 52.31 58.33 14.84
CA LEU A 14 52.09 57.67 13.55
C LEU A 14 52.61 56.23 13.54
N PHE A 15 53.79 55.99 14.14
CA PHE A 15 54.37 54.65 14.33
C PHE A 15 53.54 53.82 15.32
N PHE A 16 53.02 54.41 16.41
CA PHE A 16 52.08 53.74 17.33
C PHE A 16 50.74 53.43 16.64
N CYS A 17 50.22 54.31 15.77
CA CYS A 17 48.99 54.03 15.02
C CYS A 17 49.19 52.95 13.95
N LEU A 18 50.32 52.95 13.23
CA LEU A 18 50.66 51.93 12.23
C LEU A 18 50.97 50.56 12.88
N THR A 19 51.67 50.54 14.02
CA THR A 19 51.94 49.31 14.79
C THR A 19 50.70 48.80 15.53
N ALA A 20 49.85 49.67 16.08
CA ALA A 20 48.57 49.26 16.66
C ALA A 20 47.62 48.68 15.60
N SER A 21 47.62 49.25 14.38
CA SER A 21 46.83 48.75 13.25
C SER A 21 47.34 47.40 12.73
N SER A 22 48.67 47.22 12.62
CA SER A 22 49.28 45.95 12.20
C SER A 22 49.15 44.84 13.25
N VAL A 23 49.28 45.17 14.55
CA VAL A 23 49.06 44.23 15.67
C VAL A 23 47.58 43.84 15.78
N LYS A 24 46.65 44.77 15.53
CA LYS A 24 45.21 44.49 15.50
C LYS A 24 44.85 43.60 14.29
N ALA A 25 45.45 43.84 13.12
CA ALA A 25 45.28 43.00 11.94
C ALA A 25 45.88 41.58 12.11
N ASP A 26 47.04 41.46 12.74
CA ASP A 26 47.68 40.17 13.05
C ASP A 26 46.89 39.38 14.10
N LYS A 27 46.39 40.05 15.16
CA LYS A 27 45.50 39.44 16.17
C LYS A 27 44.19 38.93 15.54
N THR A 28 43.63 39.68 14.59
CA THR A 28 42.41 39.33 13.84
C THR A 28 42.65 38.08 12.98
N LYS A 29 43.76 38.04 12.21
CA LYS A 29 44.15 36.87 11.41
C LYS A 29 44.40 35.63 12.27
N ARG A 30 45.05 35.79 13.43
CA ARG A 30 45.30 34.68 14.38
C ARG A 30 44.01 34.11 14.98
N LEU A 31 43.04 34.96 15.32
CA LEU A 31 41.74 34.51 15.81
C LEU A 31 40.95 33.79 14.71
N LEU A 32 40.91 34.34 13.50
CA LEU A 32 40.25 33.69 12.37
C LEU A 32 40.88 32.33 12.04
N LYS A 33 42.23 32.22 12.02
CA LYS A 33 42.93 30.94 11.86
C LYS A 33 42.53 29.93 12.94
N LYS A 34 42.45 30.37 14.21
CA LYS A 34 42.01 29.50 15.31
C LYS A 34 40.56 29.04 15.12
N ALA A 35 39.67 29.95 14.73
CA ALA A 35 38.26 29.61 14.48
C ALA A 35 38.12 28.61 13.31
N ASN A 36 38.91 28.76 12.25
CA ASN A 36 38.95 27.80 11.14
C ASN A 36 39.43 26.41 11.59
N GLN A 37 40.49 26.33 12.40
CA GLN A 37 40.97 25.06 12.95
C GLN A 37 39.92 24.39 13.84
N ALA A 38 39.33 25.14 14.77
CA ALA A 38 38.25 24.65 15.63
C ALA A 38 37.04 24.17 14.82
N SER A 39 36.74 24.81 13.69
CA SER A 39 35.63 24.42 12.82
C SER A 39 35.90 23.11 12.07
N ALA A 40 37.16 22.86 11.67
CA ALA A 40 37.56 21.59 11.07
C ALA A 40 37.52 20.45 12.09
N GLU A 41 38.01 20.68 13.31
CA GLU A 41 37.95 19.71 14.42
C GLU A 41 36.50 19.39 14.80
N PHE A 42 35.65 20.41 14.90
CA PHE A 42 34.21 20.24 15.10
C PHE A 42 33.58 19.41 14.00
N ALA A 43 33.84 19.71 12.72
CA ALA A 43 33.25 18.98 11.61
C ALA A 43 33.67 17.51 11.59
N PHE A 44 34.94 17.23 11.90
CA PHE A 44 35.43 15.86 12.07
C PHE A 44 34.70 15.15 13.21
N LYS A 45 34.62 15.77 14.39
CA LYS A 45 33.92 15.22 15.56
C LYS A 45 32.44 14.98 15.30
N ALA A 46 31.76 15.92 14.65
CA ALA A 46 30.35 15.80 14.29
C ALA A 46 30.08 14.68 13.27
N SER A 47 31.09 14.28 12.49
CA SER A 47 30.97 13.18 11.53
C SER A 47 31.05 11.78 12.18
N GLU A 48 31.53 11.69 13.42
CA GLU A 48 31.62 10.41 14.14
C GLU A 48 30.24 9.79 14.34
N GLY A 49 30.09 8.50 14.06
CA GLY A 49 28.83 7.78 14.21
C GLY A 49 27.77 8.08 13.13
N THR A 50 28.13 8.79 12.05
CA THR A 50 27.26 9.03 10.90
C THR A 50 27.85 8.46 9.61
N VAL A 51 27.01 8.18 8.62
CA VAL A 51 27.44 7.81 7.26
C VAL A 51 28.01 8.99 6.46
N TYR A 52 27.94 10.21 7.02
CA TYR A 52 28.37 11.44 6.36
C TYR A 52 29.72 11.92 6.86
N LYS A 53 30.47 12.55 5.95
CA LYS A 53 31.66 13.35 6.30
C LYS A 53 31.32 14.83 6.16
N PHE A 54 31.08 15.48 7.29
CA PHE A 54 30.74 16.89 7.34
C PHE A 54 31.97 17.77 7.13
N LYS A 55 31.75 18.94 6.54
CA LYS A 55 32.80 19.91 6.26
C LYS A 55 32.33 21.33 6.59
N PRO A 56 33.20 22.17 7.17
CA PRO A 56 32.91 23.59 7.26
C PRO A 56 32.87 24.18 5.84
N ASP A 57 31.97 25.14 5.63
CA ASP A 57 31.88 25.92 4.41
C ASP A 57 32.56 27.28 4.57
N THR A 58 32.16 28.04 5.58
CA THR A 58 32.69 29.38 5.84
C THR A 58 32.67 29.68 7.34
N VAL A 59 33.71 30.35 7.85
CA VAL A 59 33.73 30.88 9.21
C VAL A 59 33.73 32.41 9.15
N ILE A 60 32.72 33.02 9.74
CA ILE A 60 32.56 34.47 9.81
C ILE A 60 32.87 34.90 11.25
N LEU A 61 33.80 35.84 11.39
CA LEU A 61 34.20 36.38 12.68
C LEU A 61 33.90 37.87 12.72
N ASP A 62 32.86 38.24 13.48
CA ASP A 62 32.52 39.63 13.74
C ASP A 62 33.14 40.08 15.06
N PHE A 63 34.11 40.96 14.95
CA PHE A 63 34.85 41.51 16.08
C PHE A 63 34.10 42.62 16.83
N GLN A 64 33.15 43.29 16.18
CA GLN A 64 32.37 44.36 16.80
C GLN A 64 31.30 43.76 17.71
N SER A 65 30.48 42.85 17.19
CA SER A 65 29.45 42.16 17.97
C SER A 65 29.99 41.01 18.82
N LYS A 66 31.27 40.65 18.64
CA LYS A 66 31.89 39.44 19.22
C LYS A 66 31.07 38.20 18.87
N LYS A 67 30.83 37.96 17.59
CA LYS A 67 30.11 36.78 17.09
C LYS A 67 31.03 35.92 16.24
N VAL A 68 30.99 34.60 16.45
CA VAL A 68 31.57 33.60 15.56
C VAL A 68 30.42 32.83 14.91
N SER A 69 30.36 32.82 13.59
CA SER A 69 29.35 32.10 12.83
C SER A 69 30.02 31.05 11.95
N LEU A 70 29.75 29.78 12.25
CA LEU A 70 30.19 28.65 11.44
C LEU A 70 29.08 28.25 10.48
N LYS A 71 29.33 28.43 9.18
CA LYS A 71 28.50 27.84 8.13
C LYS A 71 29.05 26.48 7.76
N MET A 72 28.22 25.47 7.86
CA MET A 72 28.49 24.09 7.45
C MET A 72 27.94 23.84 6.05
N LYS A 73 28.56 22.93 5.28
CA LYS A 73 28.01 22.47 4.00
C LYS A 73 26.62 21.83 4.20
N GLU A 74 25.84 21.76 3.12
CA GLU A 74 24.46 21.23 3.10
C GLU A 74 24.37 19.83 3.73
N SER A 75 25.37 18.97 3.54
CA SER A 75 25.37 17.61 4.10
C SER A 75 25.19 17.57 5.62
N PHE A 76 25.54 18.62 6.35
CA PHE A 76 25.28 18.68 7.80
C PHE A 76 23.80 18.76 8.16
N SER A 77 22.96 19.25 7.23
CA SER A 77 21.50 19.29 7.38
C SER A 77 20.78 17.98 7.05
N TYR A 78 21.52 16.99 6.54
CA TYR A 78 20.96 15.68 6.16
C TYR A 78 20.58 14.82 7.37
N ILE A 79 21.13 15.12 8.55
CA ILE A 79 20.79 14.44 9.80
C ILE A 79 19.65 15.16 10.53
N PRO A 80 18.89 14.46 11.38
CA PRO A 80 17.88 15.09 12.22
C PRO A 80 18.53 15.91 13.34
N PHE A 81 18.05 17.14 13.55
CA PHE A 81 18.41 17.94 14.71
C PHE A 81 17.33 17.81 15.78
N ARG A 82 17.76 17.62 17.04
CA ARG A 82 16.94 17.58 18.25
C ARG A 82 17.55 18.51 19.30
N PRO A 83 16.81 18.94 20.33
CA PRO A 83 17.35 19.83 21.36
C PRO A 83 18.67 19.33 21.97
N GLU A 84 18.79 18.02 22.18
CA GLU A 84 19.92 17.36 22.83
C GLU A 84 21.18 17.43 21.95
N ASN A 85 21.10 16.92 20.71
CA ASN A 85 22.25 16.90 19.80
C ASN A 85 22.67 18.31 19.36
N THR A 86 21.71 19.23 19.24
CA THR A 86 21.98 20.63 18.89
C THR A 86 22.77 21.31 20.00
N THR A 87 22.35 21.13 21.26
CA THR A 87 23.07 21.64 22.43
C THR A 87 24.48 21.07 22.50
N GLN A 88 24.62 19.76 22.24
CA GLN A 88 25.91 19.08 22.20
C GLN A 88 26.84 19.65 21.12
N TYR A 89 26.36 19.88 19.90
CA TYR A 89 27.15 20.47 18.82
C TYR A 89 27.63 21.88 19.15
N TYR A 90 26.76 22.71 19.75
CA TYR A 90 27.16 24.02 20.24
C TYR A 90 28.22 23.94 21.36
N GLY A 91 28.09 22.96 22.26
CA GLY A 91 29.08 22.68 23.30
C GLY A 91 30.44 22.33 22.70
N TRP A 92 30.49 21.30 21.84
CA TRP A 92 31.70 20.87 21.17
C TRP A 92 32.40 22.02 20.44
N TYR A 93 31.65 22.81 19.65
CA TYR A 93 32.26 23.90 18.91
C TYR A 93 32.82 25.01 19.82
N LYS A 94 32.12 25.34 20.91
CA LYS A 94 32.62 26.28 21.94
C LYS A 94 33.90 25.76 22.61
N ASP A 95 33.96 24.47 22.89
CA ASP A 95 35.14 23.83 23.50
C ASP A 95 36.36 23.90 22.57
N PHE A 96 36.19 23.56 21.29
CA PHE A 96 37.26 23.67 20.28
C PHE A 96 37.71 25.12 20.07
N LEU A 97 36.78 26.09 20.08
CA LEU A 97 37.13 27.53 20.03
C LEU A 97 37.96 27.94 21.26
N GLY A 98 37.63 27.43 22.44
CA GLY A 98 38.35 27.59 23.69
C GLY A 98 38.40 29.02 24.24
N ARG A 99 39.21 29.24 25.28
CA ARG A 99 39.19 30.46 26.14
C ARG A 99 39.22 31.81 25.41
N LYS A 100 39.86 31.90 24.23
CA LYS A 100 39.96 33.15 23.45
C LYS A 100 38.61 33.65 22.93
N PHE A 101 37.62 32.77 22.79
CA PHE A 101 36.27 33.08 22.31
C PHE A 101 35.21 33.03 23.42
N ARG A 102 35.59 32.93 24.71
CA ARG A 102 34.64 32.83 25.83
C ARG A 102 33.63 33.99 25.91
N LYS A 103 33.99 35.16 25.40
CA LYS A 103 33.13 36.35 25.34
C LYS A 103 32.40 36.51 24.00
N TYR A 104 32.53 35.54 23.09
CA TYR A 104 31.88 35.58 21.79
C TYR A 104 30.60 34.73 21.82
N SER A 105 29.54 35.23 21.19
CA SER A 105 28.38 34.40 20.85
C SER A 105 28.75 33.50 19.67
N VAL A 106 28.20 32.29 19.63
CA VAL A 106 28.52 31.28 18.62
C VAL A 106 27.23 30.86 17.92
N THR A 107 27.21 30.89 16.58
CA THR A 107 26.15 30.29 15.76
C THR A 107 26.73 29.21 14.86
N ILE A 108 25.96 28.14 14.68
CA ILE A 108 26.24 27.08 13.71
C ILE A 108 25.07 27.06 12.75
N GLU A 109 25.36 27.22 11.46
CA GLU A 109 24.37 27.34 10.40
C GLU A 109 24.59 26.27 9.35
N SER A 110 23.51 25.74 8.79
CA SER A 110 23.53 24.93 7.57
C SER A 110 22.30 25.27 6.74
N THR A 111 22.40 25.22 5.40
CA THR A 111 21.29 25.56 4.48
C THR A 111 20.67 26.95 4.74
N GLY A 112 21.49 27.91 5.17
CA GLY A 112 21.05 29.28 5.46
C GLY A 112 20.21 29.43 6.74
N LYS A 113 20.17 28.42 7.60
CA LYS A 113 19.44 28.40 8.88
C LYS A 113 20.37 28.04 10.03
N GLU A 114 20.15 28.62 11.21
CA GLU A 114 20.80 28.12 12.41
C GLU A 114 20.32 26.69 12.69
N ILE A 115 21.20 25.80 13.16
CA ILE A 115 20.85 24.38 13.34
C ILE A 115 19.69 24.16 14.34
N ALA A 116 19.47 25.09 15.27
CA ALA A 116 18.32 25.06 16.17
C ALA A 116 16.99 25.35 15.44
N GLU A 117 17.00 26.14 14.37
CA GLU A 117 15.82 26.34 13.52
C GLU A 117 15.51 25.11 12.66
N LEU A 118 16.48 24.21 12.46
CA LEU A 118 16.29 22.96 11.74
C LEU A 118 15.67 21.85 12.61
N ILE A 119 15.31 22.13 13.86
CA ILE A 119 14.50 21.22 14.68
C ILE A 119 13.04 21.37 14.23
N PRO A 120 12.35 20.29 13.81
CA PRO A 120 10.93 20.36 13.48
C PRO A 120 10.10 20.87 14.64
N ASN A 121 9.06 21.66 14.38
CA ASN A 121 8.27 22.25 15.48
C ASN A 121 7.78 21.21 16.50
N PHE A 122 7.40 20.00 16.03
CA PHE A 122 6.99 18.87 16.86
C PHE A 122 8.03 18.49 17.94
N TYR A 123 9.33 18.61 17.64
CA TYR A 123 10.42 18.21 18.55
C TYR A 123 11.05 19.38 19.32
N ARG A 124 10.55 20.61 19.18
CA ARG A 124 11.16 21.78 19.84
C ARG A 124 10.91 21.84 21.35
N GLY A 125 9.76 21.31 21.80
CA GLY A 125 9.31 21.38 23.18
C GLY A 125 9.41 22.81 23.74
N ASN A 126 9.87 22.95 24.98
CA ASN A 126 10.12 24.25 25.62
C ASN A 126 11.54 24.79 25.39
N SER A 127 12.41 24.04 24.72
CA SER A 127 13.85 24.34 24.57
C SER A 127 14.15 25.28 23.40
N VAL A 128 13.31 25.26 22.36
CA VAL A 128 13.42 26.15 21.20
C VAL A 128 12.04 26.74 20.91
N LYS A 129 11.98 28.05 20.66
CA LYS A 129 10.70 28.71 20.35
C LYS A 129 10.07 28.09 19.10
N ILE A 130 8.78 27.77 19.16
CA ILE A 130 8.00 27.33 17.99
C ILE A 130 8.03 28.38 16.88
N ASP A 131 8.30 27.94 15.65
CA ASP A 131 8.25 28.79 14.46
C ASP A 131 6.81 28.81 13.92
N SER A 132 6.07 29.86 14.29
CA SER A 132 4.67 30.01 13.89
C SER A 132 4.46 30.17 12.39
N SER A 133 5.51 30.49 11.62
CA SER A 133 5.41 30.60 10.16
C SER A 133 5.25 29.24 9.47
N ARG A 134 5.60 28.12 10.14
CA ARG A 134 5.46 26.76 9.61
C ARG A 134 4.07 26.16 9.79
N PHE A 135 3.18 26.85 10.48
CA PHE A 135 1.77 26.47 10.54
C PHE A 135 1.01 27.07 9.36
N SER A 136 0.02 26.34 8.87
CA SER A 136 -0.99 26.92 8.01
C SER A 136 -1.85 27.92 8.80
N LYS A 137 -2.34 28.95 8.11
CA LYS A 137 -3.35 29.83 8.72
C LYS A 137 -4.66 29.04 8.89
N PRO A 138 -5.40 29.21 10.00
CA PRO A 138 -6.67 28.52 10.18
C PRO A 138 -7.60 28.77 8.99
N GLY A 139 -7.97 27.70 8.30
CA GLY A 139 -8.93 27.73 7.20
C GLY A 139 -10.38 27.64 7.70
N ARG A 140 -11.34 27.73 6.78
CA ARG A 140 -12.75 27.37 7.05
C ARG A 140 -12.86 25.90 7.44
N THR A 141 -13.90 25.55 8.18
CA THR A 141 -14.28 24.15 8.45
C THR A 141 -14.35 23.36 7.13
N VAL A 142 -13.57 22.29 7.02
CA VAL A 142 -13.53 21.44 5.82
C VAL A 142 -14.59 20.36 5.97
N VAL A 143 -15.58 20.36 5.09
CA VAL A 143 -16.53 19.24 4.95
C VAL A 143 -15.89 18.23 3.99
N PRO A 144 -15.65 16.97 4.42
CA PRO A 144 -15.06 15.94 3.57
C PRO A 144 -15.84 15.75 2.27
N ILE A 145 -15.13 15.41 1.20
CA ILE A 145 -15.76 15.20 -0.12
C ILE A 145 -16.74 14.03 -0.11
N VAL A 146 -16.43 12.96 0.62
CA VAL A 146 -17.25 11.76 0.78
C VAL A 146 -17.30 11.40 2.27
N ARG A 147 -18.49 11.10 2.78
CA ARG A 147 -18.72 10.64 4.16
C ARG A 147 -19.58 9.38 4.14
N ASN A 148 -19.03 8.26 4.61
CA ASN A 148 -19.78 7.00 4.75
C ASN A 148 -20.61 7.03 6.03
N ILE A 149 -21.92 7.25 5.91
CA ILE A 149 -22.81 7.35 7.06
C ILE A 149 -23.31 5.98 7.56
N SER A 150 -23.27 4.94 6.72
CA SER A 150 -23.56 3.57 7.16
C SER A 150 -22.49 3.00 8.10
N LYS A 151 -21.24 3.46 7.98
CA LYS A 151 -20.14 3.08 8.88
C LYS A 151 -20.28 3.70 10.28
N ASN A 152 -20.85 4.90 10.37
CA ASN A 152 -21.04 5.67 11.62
C ASN A 152 -19.78 5.73 12.51
N LEU A 153 -18.62 6.00 11.91
CA LEU A 153 -17.33 6.13 12.59
C LEU A 153 -16.67 7.45 12.18
N VAL A 154 -16.30 8.28 13.15
CA VAL A 154 -15.55 9.51 12.94
C VAL A 154 -14.35 9.52 13.90
N PRO A 155 -13.13 9.22 13.42
CA PRO A 155 -11.92 9.22 14.24
C PRO A 155 -11.60 10.63 14.75
N SER A 156 -11.84 10.90 16.04
CA SER A 156 -11.74 12.22 16.66
C SER A 156 -10.29 12.73 16.75
N ASN A 157 -9.33 11.82 17.01
CA ASN A 157 -7.89 12.06 17.13
C ASN A 157 -7.10 11.38 15.99
N GLY A 158 -7.79 11.00 14.91
CA GLY A 158 -7.20 10.49 13.68
C GLY A 158 -6.96 11.59 12.64
N LEU A 159 -7.33 11.31 11.40
CA LEU A 159 -7.18 12.17 10.22
C LEU A 159 -8.53 12.67 9.65
N SER A 160 -9.60 12.65 10.45
CA SER A 160 -10.89 13.21 10.03
C SER A 160 -10.75 14.63 9.49
N ASN A 161 -11.41 14.89 8.35
CA ASN A 161 -11.39 16.17 7.62
C ASN A 161 -10.04 16.56 7.01
N ARG A 162 -9.12 15.60 6.85
CA ARG A 162 -7.86 15.80 6.13
C ARG A 162 -7.95 15.30 4.70
N ASN A 163 -7.40 16.05 3.76
CA ASN A 163 -7.25 15.65 2.37
C ASN A 163 -5.77 15.47 2.05
N ILE A 164 -5.40 14.27 1.63
CA ILE A 164 -4.01 13.90 1.34
C ILE A 164 -3.93 13.53 -0.14
N ALA A 165 -3.04 14.21 -0.87
CA ALA A 165 -2.68 13.79 -2.21
C ALA A 165 -1.43 12.92 -2.14
N MET A 166 -1.47 11.71 -2.68
CA MET A 166 -0.27 10.87 -2.72
C MET A 166 -0.23 9.96 -3.93
N TRP A 167 0.96 9.52 -4.27
CA TRP A 167 1.17 8.65 -5.41
C TRP A 167 2.37 7.75 -5.19
N GLN A 168 2.24 6.53 -5.70
CA GLN A 168 3.35 5.67 -6.05
C GLN A 168 4.14 6.28 -7.23
N SER A 169 5.25 5.65 -7.60
CA SER A 169 6.18 6.14 -8.63
C SER A 169 5.55 6.26 -10.04
N HIS A 170 6.42 6.34 -11.04
CA HIS A 170 6.16 6.23 -12.46
C HIS A 170 5.29 5.03 -12.84
N GLY A 171 4.83 5.02 -14.08
CA GLY A 171 4.04 3.94 -14.65
C GLY A 171 4.39 3.76 -16.12
N TRP A 172 3.73 2.78 -16.75
CA TRP A 172 3.95 2.44 -18.16
C TRP A 172 3.67 3.66 -19.05
N TYR A 173 4.67 4.08 -19.82
CA TYR A 173 4.60 5.29 -20.63
C TYR A 173 5.17 5.09 -22.04
N TYR A 174 4.78 5.96 -22.98
CA TYR A 174 5.26 5.93 -24.36
C TYR A 174 6.54 6.75 -24.52
N GLU A 175 7.65 6.12 -24.87
CA GLU A 175 8.90 6.80 -25.19
C GLU A 175 8.93 7.12 -26.70
N ASN A 176 8.67 8.40 -27.02
CA ASN A 176 8.53 8.88 -28.40
C ASN A 176 9.81 8.68 -29.24
N THR A 177 11.00 8.70 -28.63
CA THR A 177 12.25 8.51 -29.37
C THR A 177 12.44 7.05 -29.82
N LEU A 178 12.02 6.11 -28.98
CA LEU A 178 12.12 4.67 -29.21
C LEU A 178 10.88 4.09 -29.91
N ASP A 179 9.80 4.87 -30.05
CA ASP A 179 8.55 4.47 -30.70
C ASP A 179 7.93 3.23 -30.02
N ARG A 180 8.00 3.17 -28.68
CA ARG A 180 7.51 2.04 -27.87
C ARG A 180 6.94 2.49 -26.53
N TRP A 181 6.13 1.64 -25.93
CA TRP A 181 5.79 1.75 -24.52
C TRP A 181 6.83 1.03 -23.65
N GLU A 182 7.18 1.62 -22.51
CA GLU A 182 8.17 1.07 -21.59
C GLU A 182 7.95 1.49 -20.12
N TRP A 183 8.69 0.84 -19.22
CA TRP A 183 8.86 1.25 -17.83
C TRP A 183 10.00 2.27 -17.72
N GLN A 184 10.03 3.05 -16.64
CA GLN A 184 11.17 3.90 -16.36
C GLN A 184 12.38 3.09 -15.91
N ARG A 185 12.15 1.99 -15.17
CA ARG A 185 13.21 1.15 -14.57
C ARG A 185 13.29 -0.24 -15.17
N ALA A 186 14.46 -0.85 -15.01
CA ALA A 186 14.68 -2.25 -15.37
C ALA A 186 13.85 -3.24 -14.57
N ARG A 187 13.73 -4.44 -15.15
CA ARG A 187 13.12 -5.64 -14.60
C ARG A 187 14.14 -6.40 -13.77
N VAL A 188 14.19 -6.09 -12.48
CA VAL A 188 15.17 -6.69 -11.57
C VAL A 188 14.50 -7.22 -10.31
N PHE A 189 15.02 -8.35 -9.83
CA PHE A 189 14.56 -9.01 -8.61
C PHE A 189 13.04 -9.24 -8.61
N LEU A 190 12.51 -9.88 -9.66
CA LEU A 190 11.11 -10.27 -9.83
C LEU A 190 10.07 -9.14 -9.98
N THR A 191 10.50 -7.87 -10.03
CA THR A 191 9.59 -6.72 -10.18
C THR A 191 10.20 -5.57 -11.01
N VAL A 192 9.44 -4.49 -11.13
CA VAL A 192 9.87 -3.19 -11.63
C VAL A 192 9.33 -2.10 -10.70
N GLU A 193 10.13 -1.07 -10.45
CA GLU A 193 9.82 -0.02 -9.45
C GLU A 193 8.48 0.69 -9.69
N ASP A 194 8.17 0.94 -10.97
CA ASP A 194 6.95 1.59 -11.47
C ASP A 194 5.65 0.86 -11.05
N LEU A 195 5.72 -0.47 -10.85
CA LEU A 195 4.64 -1.30 -10.32
C LEU A 195 4.80 -1.54 -8.81
N TRP A 196 6.02 -1.81 -8.37
CA TRP A 196 6.34 -2.22 -7.01
C TRP A 196 5.89 -1.23 -5.95
N SER A 197 6.15 0.07 -6.18
CA SER A 197 5.78 1.15 -5.27
C SER A 197 4.26 1.20 -4.99
N MET A 198 3.42 0.81 -5.97
CA MET A 198 1.97 0.71 -5.80
C MET A 198 1.58 -0.35 -4.77
N SER A 199 2.36 -1.44 -4.64
CA SER A 199 2.09 -2.52 -3.68
C SER A 199 2.24 -2.10 -2.21
N PHE A 200 2.79 -0.91 -1.94
CA PHE A 200 2.78 -0.25 -0.63
C PHE A 200 1.60 0.72 -0.50
N VAL A 201 1.44 1.58 -1.50
CA VAL A 201 0.48 2.70 -1.45
C VAL A 201 -0.96 2.21 -1.44
N VAL A 202 -1.35 1.36 -2.40
CA VAL A 202 -2.75 0.99 -2.61
C VAL A 202 -3.27 -0.03 -1.59
N PRO A 203 -2.53 -1.10 -1.25
CA PRO A 203 -3.01 -2.09 -0.27
C PRO A 203 -2.83 -1.66 1.19
N TYR A 204 -1.89 -0.75 1.50
CA TYR A 204 -1.52 -0.42 2.88
C TYR A 204 -1.65 1.06 3.22
N ILE A 205 -0.84 1.96 2.64
CA ILE A 205 -0.77 3.36 3.11
C ILE A 205 -2.11 4.08 2.93
N ALA A 206 -2.70 4.03 1.74
CA ALA A 206 -3.99 4.70 1.48
C ALA A 206 -5.10 4.14 2.40
N PRO A 207 -5.31 2.81 2.52
CA PRO A 207 -6.28 2.28 3.48
C PRO A 207 -6.03 2.68 4.94
N MET A 208 -4.78 2.77 5.40
CA MET A 208 -4.47 3.23 6.78
C MET A 208 -4.86 4.71 6.98
N LEU A 209 -4.60 5.56 5.99
CA LEU A 209 -5.00 6.97 6.05
C LEU A 209 -6.53 7.13 5.99
N GLU A 210 -7.20 6.36 5.13
CA GLU A 210 -8.66 6.35 4.98
C GLU A 210 -9.36 5.81 6.23
N ASN A 211 -8.83 4.74 6.84
CA ASN A 211 -9.35 4.19 8.10
C ASN A 211 -9.14 5.13 9.30
N ALA A 212 -8.14 6.00 9.23
CA ALA A 212 -7.96 7.10 10.17
C ALA A 212 -8.87 8.31 9.88
N GLY A 213 -9.63 8.31 8.77
CA GLY A 213 -10.62 9.33 8.44
C GLY A 213 -10.20 10.36 7.38
N ALA A 214 -9.03 10.19 6.75
CA ALA A 214 -8.60 11.05 5.64
C ALA A 214 -9.37 10.75 4.34
N SER A 215 -9.50 11.76 3.47
CA SER A 215 -9.76 11.56 2.05
C SER A 215 -8.42 11.49 1.30
N VAL A 216 -8.15 10.38 0.61
CA VAL A 216 -6.90 10.15 -0.11
C VAL A 216 -7.14 10.22 -1.62
N PHE A 217 -6.32 11.01 -2.31
CA PHE A 217 -6.40 11.20 -3.75
C PHE A 217 -5.15 10.65 -4.42
N LEU A 218 -5.33 9.93 -5.54
CA LEU A 218 -4.25 9.38 -6.35
C LEU A 218 -4.35 9.87 -7.81
N PRO A 219 -3.23 10.29 -8.43
CA PRO A 219 -3.16 10.68 -9.84
C PRO A 219 -2.93 9.47 -10.78
N ARG A 220 -3.08 8.24 -10.27
CA ARG A 220 -3.06 6.98 -11.01
C ARG A 220 -4.28 6.15 -10.58
N GLU A 221 -4.77 5.28 -11.46
CA GLU A 221 -5.87 4.36 -11.13
C GLU A 221 -5.46 3.42 -9.98
N ARG A 222 -6.34 3.25 -8.99
CA ARG A 222 -6.11 2.41 -7.81
C ARG A 222 -6.75 1.04 -7.94
N ASP A 223 -7.78 0.89 -8.78
CA ASP A 223 -8.50 -0.36 -8.95
C ASP A 223 -7.80 -1.25 -9.97
N ILE A 224 -7.50 -2.49 -9.56
CA ILE A 224 -6.86 -3.49 -10.40
C ILE A 224 -7.87 -4.24 -11.28
N GLN A 225 -9.17 -4.05 -11.04
CA GLN A 225 -10.25 -4.63 -11.83
C GLN A 225 -10.15 -4.16 -13.29
N ARG A 226 -9.93 -5.11 -14.20
CA ARG A 226 -9.74 -4.83 -15.64
C ARG A 226 -11.04 -4.54 -16.37
N ASN A 227 -12.16 -5.00 -15.82
CA ASN A 227 -13.48 -4.68 -16.34
C ASN A 227 -13.85 -3.23 -15.98
N GLU A 228 -14.47 -2.51 -16.91
CA GLU A 228 -14.97 -1.16 -16.70
C GLU A 228 -16.41 -1.08 -17.20
N ILE A 229 -17.29 -0.59 -16.33
CA ILE A 229 -18.70 -0.40 -16.64
C ILE A 229 -19.05 1.04 -16.32
N ILE A 230 -19.52 1.79 -17.31
CA ILE A 230 -19.90 3.18 -17.19
C ILE A 230 -21.39 3.30 -17.44
N ILE A 231 -22.06 4.08 -16.61
CA ILE A 231 -23.51 4.30 -16.68
C ILE A 231 -23.75 5.79 -16.62
N ASP A 232 -24.40 6.29 -17.66
CA ASP A 232 -24.61 7.70 -17.91
C ASP A 232 -25.84 7.90 -18.81
N ALA A 233 -26.50 9.06 -18.67
CA ALA A 233 -27.67 9.45 -19.45
C ALA A 233 -27.34 9.61 -20.94
N ASP A 234 -26.11 10.00 -21.28
CA ASP A 234 -25.66 10.18 -22.66
C ASP A 234 -25.23 8.88 -23.36
N GLY A 235 -25.11 7.79 -22.60
CA GLY A 235 -24.68 6.50 -23.11
C GLY A 235 -24.05 5.63 -22.02
N SER A 236 -24.52 4.39 -21.92
CA SER A 236 -24.01 3.43 -20.94
C SER A 236 -23.31 2.26 -21.63
N THR A 237 -22.39 1.60 -20.92
CA THR A 237 -21.87 0.29 -21.29
C THR A 237 -23.04 -0.63 -21.60
N LYS A 238 -22.92 -1.39 -22.71
CA LYS A 238 -23.99 -2.24 -23.22
C LYS A 238 -24.59 -3.12 -22.11
N GLY A 239 -25.92 -3.07 -21.99
CA GLY A 239 -26.73 -3.86 -21.05
C GLY A 239 -26.92 -3.27 -19.66
N SER A 240 -26.12 -2.26 -19.29
CA SER A 240 -26.37 -1.43 -18.10
C SER A 240 -27.56 -0.49 -18.30
N VAL A 241 -28.16 -0.07 -17.19
CA VAL A 241 -29.40 0.72 -17.18
C VAL A 241 -29.23 2.02 -16.39
N TYR A 242 -29.52 3.14 -17.05
CA TYR A 242 -29.73 4.45 -16.44
C TYR A 242 -31.24 4.71 -16.29
N GLN A 243 -31.70 5.15 -15.13
CA GLN A 243 -33.11 5.41 -14.88
C GLN A 243 -33.34 6.63 -13.98
N GLU A 244 -34.17 7.57 -14.44
CA GLU A 244 -34.70 8.69 -13.64
C GLU A 244 -36.11 8.33 -13.15
N THR A 245 -36.43 8.64 -11.89
CA THR A 245 -37.75 8.40 -11.28
C THR A 245 -38.15 9.56 -10.37
N GLY A 246 -39.46 9.79 -10.20
CA GLY A 246 -39.99 10.85 -9.34
C GLY A 246 -40.38 12.12 -10.10
N GLU A 247 -40.14 13.29 -9.49
CA GLU A 247 -40.37 14.58 -10.16
C GLU A 247 -39.41 14.78 -11.35
N ALA A 248 -39.73 15.74 -12.21
CA ALA A 248 -38.96 15.98 -13.42
C ALA A 248 -37.53 16.47 -13.09
N ILE A 249 -36.54 15.70 -13.52
CA ILE A 249 -35.12 16.04 -13.42
C ILE A 249 -34.75 16.95 -14.61
N GLN A 250 -34.04 18.03 -14.33
CA GLN A 250 -33.71 19.05 -15.32
C GLN A 250 -32.34 18.79 -15.95
N ALA A 251 -32.15 19.21 -17.20
CA ALA A 251 -30.82 19.28 -17.79
C ALA A 251 -30.00 20.35 -17.07
N GLY A 252 -28.77 20.01 -16.67
CA GLY A 252 -27.80 20.96 -16.14
C GLY A 252 -27.23 21.86 -17.23
N LYS A 253 -26.65 22.99 -16.81
CA LYS A 253 -26.05 23.98 -17.73
C LYS A 253 -24.60 23.68 -18.09
N GLU A 254 -23.90 22.97 -17.22
CA GLU A 254 -22.50 22.62 -17.38
C GLU A 254 -22.35 21.30 -18.14
N LYS A 255 -21.21 21.12 -18.81
CA LYS A 255 -20.86 19.85 -19.45
C LYS A 255 -20.48 18.79 -18.42
N GLY A 256 -20.79 17.54 -18.76
CA GLY A 256 -20.55 16.35 -17.95
C GLY A 256 -19.65 15.35 -18.65
N PHE A 257 -19.46 14.22 -17.98
CA PHE A 257 -18.84 13.05 -18.55
C PHE A 257 -19.65 12.54 -19.76
N GLY A 258 -18.97 12.12 -20.82
CA GLY A 258 -19.63 11.46 -21.94
C GLY A 258 -18.67 10.54 -22.68
N LEU A 259 -18.83 9.22 -22.52
CA LEU A 259 -18.02 8.24 -23.22
C LEU A 259 -18.49 8.10 -24.68
N LYS A 260 -18.04 9.03 -25.54
CA LYS A 260 -18.43 9.11 -26.96
C LYS A 260 -17.43 8.49 -27.93
N VAL A 261 -16.24 8.14 -27.45
CA VAL A 261 -15.15 7.61 -28.26
C VAL A 261 -14.52 6.36 -27.64
N PRO A 262 -14.13 5.36 -28.45
CA PRO A 262 -13.51 4.12 -27.94
C PRO A 262 -12.09 4.32 -27.40
N PHE A 263 -11.40 5.37 -27.84
CA PHE A 263 -10.06 5.73 -27.40
C PHE A 263 -9.86 7.25 -27.45
N LEU A 264 -8.92 7.74 -26.64
CA LEU A 264 -8.58 9.14 -26.50
C LEU A 264 -7.32 9.49 -27.31
N LEU A 265 -7.41 10.59 -28.05
CA LEU A 265 -6.27 11.27 -28.65
C LEU A 265 -5.69 12.27 -27.65
N GLU A 266 -4.46 12.75 -27.91
CA GLU A 266 -3.83 13.81 -27.12
C GLU A 266 -4.79 14.99 -26.93
N GLY A 267 -5.07 15.31 -25.67
CA GLY A 267 -5.78 16.51 -25.27
C GLY A 267 -7.31 16.43 -25.20
N GLU A 268 -7.88 15.27 -25.47
CA GLU A 268 -9.33 15.08 -25.34
C GLU A 268 -9.74 14.91 -23.87
N ASN A 269 -10.88 15.51 -23.52
CA ASN A 269 -11.45 15.47 -22.16
C ASN A 269 -12.88 14.94 -22.20
N LEU A 270 -13.11 13.76 -21.61
CA LEU A 270 -14.43 13.10 -21.56
C LEU A 270 -15.47 13.91 -20.76
N PHE A 271 -15.05 14.72 -19.79
CA PHE A 271 -15.92 15.57 -18.97
C PHE A 271 -16.35 16.86 -19.67
N GLN A 272 -16.04 16.99 -20.95
CA GLN A 272 -16.53 18.07 -21.83
C GLN A 272 -17.43 17.54 -22.95
N MET A 273 -17.69 16.22 -22.97
CA MET A 273 -18.40 15.56 -24.07
C MET A 273 -19.85 15.23 -23.74
N GLY A 274 -20.24 15.21 -22.48
CA GLY A 274 -21.61 14.90 -22.04
C GLY A 274 -22.43 16.10 -21.53
N GLU A 275 -23.64 15.80 -21.12
CA GLU A 275 -24.61 16.62 -20.46
C GLU A 275 -24.69 16.25 -18.97
N THR A 276 -25.38 17.08 -18.19
CA THR A 276 -25.54 16.85 -16.75
C THR A 276 -27.01 16.92 -16.38
N ARG A 277 -27.35 16.44 -15.20
CA ARG A 277 -28.70 16.44 -14.65
C ARG A 277 -28.74 17.17 -13.31
N LEU A 278 -29.88 17.78 -13.01
CA LEU A 278 -30.07 18.62 -11.83
C LEU A 278 -31.44 18.37 -11.20
N MET A 279 -31.44 18.13 -9.89
CA MET A 279 -32.62 18.00 -9.05
C MET A 279 -32.66 19.13 -8.01
N ASN A 280 -33.86 19.60 -7.65
CA ASN A 280 -34.01 20.49 -6.49
C ASN A 280 -33.80 19.68 -5.22
N ALA A 281 -33.00 20.18 -4.28
CA ALA A 281 -32.80 19.56 -2.98
C ALA A 281 -34.09 19.63 -2.14
N ASN A 282 -34.51 18.48 -1.60
CA ASN A 282 -35.72 18.34 -0.81
C ASN A 282 -35.44 17.64 0.54
N SER A 283 -36.19 18.01 1.58
CA SER A 283 -36.08 17.37 2.91
C SER A 283 -36.76 15.99 2.99
N ILE A 284 -37.52 15.64 1.96
CA ILE A 284 -38.16 14.34 1.74
C ILE A 284 -37.83 13.94 0.30
N ALA A 285 -37.32 12.73 0.09
CA ALA A 285 -36.95 12.27 -1.24
C ALA A 285 -38.18 12.26 -2.17
N SER A 286 -38.07 12.94 -3.31
CA SER A 286 -39.12 13.06 -4.33
C SER A 286 -38.65 12.65 -5.72
N SER A 287 -37.33 12.68 -5.96
CA SER A 287 -36.69 12.36 -7.24
C SER A 287 -35.40 11.57 -7.05
N GLN A 288 -35.13 10.64 -7.95
CA GLN A 288 -33.98 9.73 -7.86
C GLN A 288 -33.42 9.37 -9.25
N VAL A 289 -32.10 9.13 -9.29
CA VAL A 289 -31.38 8.58 -10.43
C VAL A 289 -30.74 7.25 -10.03
N ALA A 290 -31.02 6.19 -10.76
CA ALA A 290 -30.48 4.85 -10.55
C ALA A 290 -29.54 4.43 -11.70
N TYR A 291 -28.38 3.91 -11.32
CA TYR A 291 -27.32 3.43 -12.20
C TYR A 291 -27.10 1.93 -11.93
N THR A 292 -27.64 1.07 -12.80
CA THR A 292 -27.60 -0.41 -12.61
C THR A 292 -26.62 -1.06 -13.60
N PRO A 293 -25.44 -1.53 -13.18
CA PRO A 293 -24.47 -2.16 -14.07
C PRO A 293 -24.87 -3.58 -14.49
N GLU A 294 -24.56 -3.95 -15.75
CA GLU A 294 -24.39 -5.35 -16.11
C GLU A 294 -22.96 -5.79 -15.78
N ILE A 295 -22.79 -6.46 -14.63
CA ILE A 295 -21.48 -6.91 -14.15
C ILE A 295 -21.01 -8.11 -14.97
N LEU A 296 -19.82 -8.03 -15.55
CA LEU A 296 -19.30 -9.09 -16.44
C LEU A 296 -18.86 -10.34 -15.66
N GLU A 297 -18.32 -10.13 -14.46
CA GLU A 297 -17.76 -11.16 -13.59
C GLU A 297 -17.96 -10.78 -12.11
N THR A 298 -18.37 -11.73 -11.28
CA THR A 298 -18.52 -11.52 -9.83
C THR A 298 -17.17 -11.13 -9.25
N GLY A 299 -17.12 -10.06 -8.47
CA GLY A 299 -15.86 -9.60 -7.89
C GLY A 299 -15.97 -8.25 -7.20
N GLU A 300 -14.82 -7.75 -6.78
CA GLU A 300 -14.68 -6.41 -6.21
C GLU A 300 -14.53 -5.37 -7.33
N TYR A 301 -15.28 -4.27 -7.23
CA TYR A 301 -15.21 -3.14 -8.15
C TYR A 301 -15.14 -1.85 -7.34
N ALA A 302 -14.16 -0.99 -7.63
CA ALA A 302 -14.20 0.39 -7.17
C ALA A 302 -15.36 1.12 -7.85
N VAL A 303 -16.13 1.85 -7.07
CA VAL A 303 -17.26 2.67 -7.53
C VAL A 303 -16.85 4.13 -7.52
N TYR A 304 -16.95 4.77 -8.67
CA TYR A 304 -16.69 6.18 -8.87
C TYR A 304 -17.95 6.89 -9.37
N ILE A 305 -18.13 8.14 -8.96
CA ILE A 305 -19.22 9.00 -9.41
C ILE A 305 -18.66 10.27 -10.05
N SER A 306 -19.45 10.89 -10.92
CA SER A 306 -19.24 12.26 -11.34
C SER A 306 -20.48 13.12 -11.14
N TYR A 307 -20.25 14.43 -11.10
CA TYR A 307 -21.25 15.48 -10.93
C TYR A 307 -20.62 16.84 -11.28
N THR A 308 -21.43 17.88 -11.34
CA THR A 308 -20.96 19.27 -11.51
C THR A 308 -20.71 19.94 -10.18
N GLN A 309 -19.65 20.74 -10.06
CA GLN A 309 -19.38 21.51 -8.84
C GLN A 309 -19.89 22.94 -8.91
N ASN A 310 -20.79 23.30 -7.99
CA ASN A 310 -21.38 24.62 -7.89
C ASN A 310 -21.63 25.01 -6.42
N GLU A 311 -21.49 26.29 -6.08
CA GLU A 311 -21.79 26.77 -4.72
C GLU A 311 -23.27 26.62 -4.33
N LEU A 312 -24.15 26.55 -5.34
CA LEU A 312 -25.59 26.27 -5.18
C LEU A 312 -25.91 24.78 -5.03
N ASN A 313 -24.92 23.90 -5.15
CA ASN A 313 -25.12 22.47 -4.89
C ASN A 313 -25.03 22.17 -3.38
N VAL A 314 -25.63 21.06 -2.98
CA VAL A 314 -25.63 20.58 -1.60
C VAL A 314 -24.27 20.02 -1.18
N THR A 315 -23.96 20.09 0.12
CA THR A 315 -22.77 19.46 0.70
C THR A 315 -23.03 18.03 1.19
N ASP A 316 -24.28 17.58 1.14
CA ASP A 316 -24.78 16.31 1.67
C ASP A 316 -25.58 15.49 0.64
N ALA A 317 -25.20 15.54 -0.64
CA ALA A 317 -25.86 14.74 -1.69
C ALA A 317 -25.80 13.25 -1.34
N ARG A 318 -26.96 12.59 -1.30
CA ARG A 318 -27.08 11.22 -0.80
C ARG A 318 -26.99 10.19 -1.91
N TYR A 319 -25.89 9.42 -1.88
CA TYR A 319 -25.69 8.25 -2.73
C TYR A 319 -25.88 6.97 -1.91
N THR A 320 -26.56 5.98 -2.49
CA THR A 320 -26.69 4.63 -1.93
C THR A 320 -26.10 3.62 -2.90
N VAL A 321 -25.07 2.89 -2.48
CA VAL A 321 -24.50 1.77 -3.23
C VAL A 321 -25.16 0.49 -2.73
N PHE A 322 -25.91 -0.18 -3.59
CA PHE A 322 -26.45 -1.52 -3.37
C PHE A 322 -25.47 -2.53 -3.92
N HIS A 323 -24.95 -3.39 -3.05
CA HIS A 323 -23.92 -4.38 -3.35
C HIS A 323 -24.29 -5.74 -2.73
N SER A 324 -23.54 -6.80 -3.01
CA SER A 324 -23.93 -8.15 -2.54
C SER A 324 -23.81 -8.36 -1.02
N GLY A 325 -23.33 -7.36 -0.28
CA GLY A 325 -23.31 -7.32 1.20
C GLY A 325 -24.40 -6.47 1.83
N GLY A 326 -25.24 -5.79 1.04
CA GLY A 326 -26.31 -4.91 1.53
C GLY A 326 -26.32 -3.56 0.81
N LYS A 327 -26.53 -2.48 1.58
CA LYS A 327 -26.52 -1.11 1.07
C LYS A 327 -25.62 -0.21 1.89
N THR A 328 -24.78 0.60 1.23
CA THR A 328 -23.93 1.62 1.87
C THR A 328 -24.40 3.01 1.45
N GLU A 329 -24.77 3.83 2.42
CA GLU A 329 -25.18 5.22 2.21
C GLU A 329 -24.00 6.17 2.46
N LEU A 330 -23.79 7.08 1.52
CA LEU A 330 -22.73 8.07 1.53
C LEU A 330 -23.30 9.48 1.29
N LEU A 331 -22.69 10.47 1.95
CA LEU A 331 -22.94 11.89 1.69
C LEU A 331 -21.77 12.48 0.92
N VAL A 332 -22.06 13.16 -0.18
CA VAL A 332 -21.07 13.75 -1.09
C VAL A 332 -21.19 15.26 -1.10
N ASN A 333 -20.06 15.95 -0.95
CA ASN A 333 -20.01 17.41 -1.03
C ASN A 333 -19.90 17.86 -2.49
N GLN A 334 -21.02 18.21 -3.11
CA GLN A 334 -21.09 18.61 -4.51
C GLN A 334 -20.73 20.08 -4.78
N THR A 335 -20.26 20.81 -3.77
CA THR A 335 -19.71 22.16 -3.96
C THR A 335 -18.27 22.15 -4.48
N ILE A 336 -17.60 21.00 -4.41
CA ILE A 336 -16.20 20.75 -4.79
C ILE A 336 -16.09 19.41 -5.53
N GLY A 337 -14.98 19.15 -6.22
CA GLY A 337 -14.67 17.84 -6.81
C GLY A 337 -15.47 17.45 -8.05
N GLY A 338 -16.20 18.38 -8.66
CA GLY A 338 -16.99 18.10 -9.87
C GLY A 338 -16.17 18.13 -11.16
N GLY A 339 -16.62 17.41 -12.19
CA GLY A 339 -15.93 17.29 -13.49
C GLY A 339 -14.75 16.31 -13.49
N THR A 340 -14.76 15.33 -12.58
CA THR A 340 -13.81 14.22 -12.51
C THR A 340 -14.47 13.00 -11.85
N TRP A 341 -13.72 11.92 -11.66
CA TRP A 341 -14.18 10.73 -10.95
C TRP A 341 -13.89 10.83 -9.44
N ILE A 342 -14.93 10.73 -8.60
CA ILE A 342 -14.83 10.68 -7.14
C ILE A 342 -15.08 9.26 -6.65
N TYR A 343 -14.11 8.70 -5.93
CA TYR A 343 -14.16 7.35 -5.38
C TYR A 343 -15.10 7.27 -4.16
N LEU A 344 -16.06 6.33 -4.18
CA LEU A 344 -16.97 6.07 -3.06
C LEU A 344 -16.53 4.89 -2.18
N GLY A 345 -15.77 3.95 -2.74
CA GLY A 345 -15.41 2.70 -2.09
C GLY A 345 -15.27 1.56 -3.09
N THR A 346 -14.78 0.42 -2.63
CA THR A 346 -14.73 -0.84 -3.36
C THR A 346 -15.76 -1.79 -2.76
N PHE A 347 -16.59 -2.38 -3.62
CA PHE A 347 -17.70 -3.23 -3.20
C PHE A 347 -17.76 -4.49 -4.07
N ARG A 348 -18.25 -5.58 -3.47
CA ARG A 348 -18.52 -6.83 -4.17
C ARG A 348 -19.84 -6.77 -4.93
N PHE A 349 -19.81 -7.15 -6.19
CA PHE A 349 -20.99 -7.29 -7.03
C PHE A 349 -21.07 -8.69 -7.62
N GLU A 350 -22.30 -9.19 -7.80
CA GLU A 350 -22.56 -10.43 -8.51
C GLU A 350 -22.69 -10.18 -10.01
N LYS A 351 -22.21 -11.15 -10.81
CA LYS A 351 -22.35 -11.16 -12.26
C LYS A 351 -23.80 -10.95 -12.71
N GLY A 352 -23.97 -10.21 -13.81
CA GLY A 352 -25.25 -9.91 -14.44
C GLY A 352 -25.84 -8.57 -14.01
N LEU A 353 -27.07 -8.33 -14.44
CA LEU A 353 -27.84 -7.11 -14.15
C LEU A 353 -28.70 -7.34 -12.89
N ASN A 354 -28.27 -6.82 -11.74
CA ASN A 354 -28.89 -7.08 -10.44
C ASN A 354 -29.49 -5.80 -9.83
N LYS A 355 -30.78 -5.53 -10.05
CA LYS A 355 -31.42 -4.29 -9.57
C LYS A 355 -31.40 -4.13 -8.05
N GLU A 356 -31.59 -5.20 -7.28
CA GLU A 356 -31.69 -5.12 -5.81
C GLU A 356 -30.33 -5.06 -5.10
N THR A 357 -29.30 -5.67 -5.69
CA THR A 357 -28.00 -5.91 -5.04
C THR A 357 -26.80 -5.45 -5.88
N GLY A 358 -27.06 -4.67 -6.93
CA GLY A 358 -26.03 -4.15 -7.82
C GLY A 358 -26.50 -2.89 -8.53
N ARG A 359 -26.56 -1.76 -7.80
CA ARG A 359 -26.85 -0.43 -8.36
C ARG A 359 -26.28 0.69 -7.49
N VAL A 360 -26.08 1.86 -8.09
CA VAL A 360 -25.88 3.12 -7.35
C VAL A 360 -27.10 3.99 -7.53
N GLU A 361 -27.59 4.58 -6.45
CA GLU A 361 -28.78 5.45 -6.45
C GLU A 361 -28.41 6.81 -5.86
N LEU A 362 -28.77 7.89 -6.57
CA LEU A 362 -28.66 9.27 -6.10
C LEU A 362 -30.06 9.83 -5.89
N SER A 363 -30.34 10.32 -4.69
CA SER A 363 -31.63 10.97 -4.37
C SER A 363 -31.48 12.48 -4.23
N ASP A 364 -32.60 13.20 -4.39
CA ASP A 364 -32.70 14.63 -4.11
C ASP A 364 -32.78 14.99 -2.60
N LEU A 365 -32.67 13.98 -1.73
CA LEU A 365 -32.75 14.15 -0.28
C LEU A 365 -31.54 14.92 0.28
N SER A 366 -31.80 16.05 0.91
CA SER A 366 -30.79 16.90 1.56
C SER A 366 -31.40 17.75 2.68
N HIS A 367 -30.57 18.17 3.63
CA HIS A 367 -30.97 19.13 4.66
C HIS A 367 -30.83 20.60 4.20
N GLU A 368 -30.29 20.84 3.02
CA GLU A 368 -30.02 22.18 2.48
C GLU A 368 -31.11 22.64 1.50
N ALA A 369 -32.14 23.32 2.03
CA ALA A 369 -33.26 23.83 1.23
C ALA A 369 -32.82 24.90 0.21
N GLY A 370 -33.46 24.88 -0.98
CA GLY A 370 -33.23 25.86 -2.05
C GLY A 370 -31.93 25.67 -2.83
N LYS A 371 -31.24 24.53 -2.62
CA LYS A 371 -30.04 24.12 -3.34
C LYS A 371 -30.34 23.01 -4.35
N TYR A 372 -29.31 22.54 -5.04
CA TYR A 372 -29.42 21.50 -6.05
C TYR A 372 -28.59 20.25 -5.75
N VAL A 373 -29.08 19.10 -6.22
CA VAL A 373 -28.32 17.86 -6.36
C VAL A 373 -27.99 17.67 -7.83
N SER A 374 -26.70 17.54 -8.16
CA SER A 374 -26.21 17.30 -9.52
C SER A 374 -25.94 15.82 -9.75
N ALA A 375 -26.34 15.33 -10.92
CA ALA A 375 -26.08 13.96 -11.38
C ALA A 375 -25.39 13.99 -12.75
N ASP A 376 -24.56 12.99 -13.01
CA ASP A 376 -23.81 12.79 -14.26
C ASP A 376 -23.64 11.27 -14.46
N ALA A 377 -22.42 10.74 -14.37
CA ALA A 377 -22.11 9.34 -14.62
C ALA A 377 -21.65 8.56 -13.37
N VAL A 378 -21.73 7.23 -13.45
CA VAL A 378 -21.14 6.27 -12.48
C VAL A 378 -20.24 5.29 -13.21
N ARG A 379 -19.07 4.99 -12.64
CA ARG A 379 -18.09 4.01 -13.14
C ARG A 379 -17.83 2.92 -12.12
N PHE A 380 -17.85 1.66 -12.56
CA PHE A 380 -17.46 0.48 -11.80
C PHE A 380 -16.20 -0.12 -12.42
N GLY A 381 -15.15 -0.33 -11.62
CA GLY A 381 -13.91 -0.94 -12.07
C GLY A 381 -12.87 0.05 -12.60
N GLY A 382 -11.61 -0.40 -12.70
CA GLY A 382 -10.46 0.40 -13.14
C GLY A 382 -10.28 0.45 -14.66
N GLY A 383 -10.61 -0.64 -15.36
CA GLY A 383 -10.58 -0.71 -16.82
C GLY A 383 -9.20 -0.85 -17.44
N MET A 384 -9.18 -0.75 -18.77
CA MET A 384 -7.96 -0.81 -19.59
C MET A 384 -7.54 0.59 -20.07
N GLY A 385 -6.24 0.74 -20.33
CA GLY A 385 -5.69 1.94 -20.95
C GLY A 385 -6.22 2.16 -22.36
N ASN A 386 -6.70 3.37 -22.65
CA ASN A 386 -7.36 3.73 -23.90
C ASN A 386 -6.86 5.05 -24.50
N VAL A 387 -5.70 5.55 -24.08
CA VAL A 387 -5.03 6.69 -24.72
C VAL A 387 -4.08 6.17 -25.81
N VAL A 388 -4.26 6.62 -27.05
CA VAL A 388 -3.43 6.19 -28.18
C VAL A 388 -2.23 7.10 -28.40
N ARG A 389 -1.09 6.50 -28.76
CA ARG A 389 0.19 7.17 -29.00
C ARG A 389 0.84 6.68 -30.29
N GLY A 390 1.55 7.59 -30.97
CA GLY A 390 2.28 7.28 -32.19
C GLY A 390 2.59 8.53 -33.01
N LYS A 391 2.92 8.33 -34.29
CA LYS A 391 3.26 9.42 -35.21
C LYS A 391 2.02 10.22 -35.58
N LEU A 392 2.22 11.49 -35.95
CA LEU A 392 1.12 12.39 -36.29
C LEU A 392 0.19 11.81 -37.38
N GLN A 393 0.77 11.22 -38.43
CA GLN A 393 0.03 10.61 -39.53
C GLN A 393 -0.84 9.42 -39.09
N ASP A 394 -0.32 8.60 -38.16
CA ASP A 394 -1.07 7.48 -37.59
C ASP A 394 -2.24 8.01 -36.76
N MET A 395 -2.01 9.04 -35.95
CA MET A 395 -3.06 9.65 -35.11
C MET A 395 -4.15 10.32 -35.96
N GLU A 396 -3.79 11.04 -37.03
CA GLU A 396 -4.74 11.64 -37.98
C GLU A 396 -5.56 10.57 -38.70
N HIS A 397 -4.93 9.45 -39.09
CA HIS A 397 -5.63 8.33 -39.70
C HIS A 397 -6.60 7.65 -38.73
N LEU A 398 -6.15 7.38 -37.50
CA LEU A 398 -6.99 6.80 -36.44
C LEU A 398 -8.15 7.71 -36.09
N GLN A 399 -7.92 9.02 -36.00
CA GLN A 399 -8.98 10.00 -35.77
C GLN A 399 -10.07 9.90 -36.84
N LYS A 400 -9.69 9.90 -38.12
CA LYS A 400 -10.65 9.76 -39.22
C LYS A 400 -11.44 8.45 -39.13
N LEU A 401 -10.78 7.32 -38.88
CA LEU A 401 -11.47 6.04 -38.73
C LEU A 401 -12.43 6.02 -37.54
N ARG A 402 -12.03 6.63 -36.42
CA ARG A 402 -12.83 6.75 -35.21
C ARG A 402 -14.04 7.65 -35.43
N ASP A 403 -13.86 8.78 -36.11
CA ASP A 403 -14.95 9.72 -36.40
C ASP A 403 -15.99 9.10 -37.36
N GLU A 404 -15.54 8.23 -38.28
CA GLU A 404 -16.42 7.49 -39.19
C GLU A 404 -17.18 6.33 -38.51
N LYS A 405 -16.54 5.60 -37.58
CA LYS A 405 -17.07 4.33 -37.04
C LYS A 405 -17.44 4.34 -35.55
N GLY A 406 -16.96 5.30 -34.77
CA GLY A 406 -17.15 5.36 -33.32
C GLY A 406 -16.80 4.02 -32.64
N PHE A 407 -17.66 3.58 -31.72
CA PHE A 407 -17.54 2.28 -31.04
C PHE A 407 -17.70 1.05 -31.94
N ALA A 408 -18.14 1.21 -33.19
CA ALA A 408 -18.16 0.11 -34.17
C ALA A 408 -16.79 -0.13 -34.82
N LEU A 409 -15.78 0.72 -34.55
CA LEU A 409 -14.41 0.49 -34.98
C LEU A 409 -13.84 -0.75 -34.28
N ASP A 410 -13.34 -1.70 -35.07
CA ASP A 410 -12.63 -2.86 -34.54
C ASP A 410 -11.42 -2.41 -33.71
N SER A 411 -11.38 -2.90 -32.46
CA SER A 411 -10.29 -2.64 -31.52
C SER A 411 -8.91 -2.99 -32.06
N SER A 412 -8.80 -3.96 -32.98
CA SER A 412 -7.54 -4.34 -33.63
C SER A 412 -6.87 -3.18 -34.38
N ALA A 413 -7.65 -2.17 -34.80
CA ALA A 413 -7.16 -1.00 -35.53
C ALA A 413 -6.41 -0.01 -34.62
N TRP A 414 -6.78 0.12 -33.34
CA TRP A 414 -6.25 1.15 -32.45
C TRP A 414 -5.49 0.60 -31.23
N LEU A 415 -5.79 -0.62 -30.78
CA LEU A 415 -5.06 -1.27 -29.68
C LEU A 415 -3.54 -1.32 -29.88
N PRO A 416 -2.98 -1.48 -31.10
CA PRO A 416 -1.53 -1.39 -31.32
C PRO A 416 -0.89 -0.06 -30.88
N PHE A 417 -1.67 1.02 -30.83
CA PHE A 417 -1.22 2.36 -30.46
C PHE A 417 -1.52 2.71 -28.99
N ALA A 418 -2.36 1.93 -28.31
CA ALA A 418 -2.61 2.07 -26.88
C ALA A 418 -1.56 1.29 -26.06
N SER A 419 -1.57 1.47 -24.74
CA SER A 419 -0.66 0.79 -23.82
C SER A 419 -0.82 -0.73 -23.79
N LYS A 420 -2.03 -1.23 -24.10
CA LYS A 420 -2.47 -2.63 -23.93
C LYS A 420 -2.37 -3.14 -22.49
N ARG A 421 -2.36 -2.24 -21.51
CA ARG A 421 -2.23 -2.55 -20.09
C ARG A 421 -3.50 -2.15 -19.33
N PRO A 422 -3.79 -2.78 -18.18
CA PRO A 422 -4.76 -2.26 -17.21
C PRO A 422 -4.38 -0.83 -16.80
N ARG A 423 -5.38 0.02 -16.57
CA ARG A 423 -5.16 1.46 -16.35
C ARG A 423 -4.32 1.77 -15.10
N TYR A 424 -4.38 0.91 -14.08
CA TYR A 424 -3.56 1.05 -12.86
C TYR A 424 -2.05 0.98 -13.12
N GLN A 425 -1.65 0.33 -14.23
CA GLN A 425 -0.25 0.20 -14.64
C GLN A 425 0.26 1.42 -15.40
N GLU A 426 -0.63 2.24 -15.96
CA GLU A 426 -0.24 3.40 -16.77
C GLU A 426 0.37 4.53 -15.92
N GLY A 427 1.23 5.33 -16.56
CA GLY A 427 1.71 6.58 -16.00
C GLY A 427 0.56 7.54 -15.66
N ALA A 428 0.76 8.39 -14.66
CA ALA A 428 -0.22 9.34 -14.15
C ALA A 428 -0.83 10.18 -15.25
N ARG A 429 -0.04 10.61 -16.24
CA ARG A 429 -0.54 11.48 -17.31
C ARG A 429 -1.77 10.93 -18.06
N TYR A 430 -1.80 9.62 -18.34
CA TYR A 430 -2.87 9.01 -19.13
C TYR A 430 -4.13 8.91 -18.30
N TYR A 431 -3.97 8.51 -17.03
CA TYR A 431 -5.06 8.52 -16.07
C TYR A 431 -5.60 9.93 -15.83
N LEU A 432 -4.74 10.93 -15.67
CA LEU A 432 -5.13 12.32 -15.49
C LEU A 432 -5.94 12.85 -16.68
N GLN A 433 -5.56 12.52 -17.92
CA GLN A 433 -6.40 12.82 -19.09
C GLN A 433 -7.75 12.11 -19.00
N TYR A 434 -7.74 10.80 -18.73
CA TYR A 434 -8.94 9.98 -18.64
C TYR A 434 -9.94 10.51 -17.61
N ILE A 435 -9.47 11.02 -16.46
CA ILE A 435 -10.31 11.60 -15.41
C ILE A 435 -10.62 13.09 -15.62
N GLY A 436 -10.33 13.64 -16.81
CA GLY A 436 -10.76 14.96 -17.23
C GLY A 436 -9.86 16.13 -16.83
N MET A 437 -8.60 15.88 -16.50
CA MET A 437 -7.66 16.98 -16.23
C MET A 437 -7.34 17.75 -17.52
N PRO A 438 -7.25 19.10 -17.46
CA PRO A 438 -6.98 19.90 -18.65
C PRO A 438 -5.57 19.69 -19.20
N ASP A 439 -5.44 19.75 -20.52
CA ASP A 439 -4.20 19.54 -21.27
C ASP A 439 -3.03 20.39 -20.80
N THR A 440 -3.31 21.58 -20.30
CA THR A 440 -2.28 22.46 -19.71
C THR A 440 -1.50 21.80 -18.59
N LEU A 441 -2.05 20.76 -17.95
CA LEU A 441 -1.46 20.00 -16.86
C LEU A 441 -0.86 18.67 -17.30
N VAL A 442 -1.27 18.16 -18.46
CA VAL A 442 -0.95 16.80 -18.91
C VAL A 442 -0.07 16.79 -20.16
N TYR A 443 -0.27 17.72 -21.09
CA TYR A 443 0.33 17.70 -22.43
C TYR A 443 1.08 18.98 -22.80
N LEU A 444 0.69 20.14 -22.25
CA LEU A 444 1.32 21.42 -22.61
C LEU A 444 2.46 21.82 -21.64
N LEU A 445 2.75 21.02 -20.61
CA LEU A 445 3.77 21.34 -19.59
C LEU A 445 5.18 21.48 -20.20
N ASN A 446 5.53 20.61 -21.14
CA ASN A 446 6.87 20.54 -21.72
C ASN A 446 6.91 20.90 -23.23
N LYS A 447 5.95 21.68 -23.75
CA LYS A 447 5.88 22.04 -25.19
C LYS A 447 6.99 23.00 -25.71
N GLN A 448 8.13 23.13 -25.02
CA GLN A 448 9.32 23.86 -25.50
C GLN A 448 10.57 22.95 -25.55
N LYS A 449 11.57 23.35 -26.36
CA LYS A 449 12.78 22.58 -26.71
C LYS A 449 13.43 21.86 -25.52
N THR A 450 13.64 20.56 -25.69
CA THR A 450 14.31 19.68 -24.72
C THR A 450 15.84 19.78 -24.85
N ASP A 451 16.56 19.83 -23.72
CA ASP A 451 18.01 19.59 -23.65
C ASP A 451 18.28 18.08 -23.56
N TYR A 452 19.17 17.58 -24.42
CA TYR A 452 19.49 16.16 -24.65
C TYR A 452 20.82 15.72 -24.02
N SER A 453 21.47 16.58 -23.23
CA SER A 453 22.84 16.40 -22.74
C SER A 453 23.07 15.19 -21.81
N ASN A 454 22.02 14.58 -21.25
CA ASN A 454 22.13 13.48 -20.27
C ASN A 454 21.72 12.10 -20.80
N ARG A 455 21.38 11.95 -22.10
CA ARG A 455 21.00 10.66 -22.69
C ARG A 455 22.17 10.09 -23.51
N GLY A 456 22.28 8.76 -23.56
CA GLY A 456 23.35 8.03 -24.27
C GLY A 456 23.48 8.44 -25.75
N GLN A 457 24.59 8.06 -26.39
CA GLN A 457 25.01 8.58 -27.71
C GLN A 457 23.95 8.43 -28.82
N ASP A 458 23.03 7.47 -28.72
CA ASP A 458 21.96 7.25 -29.68
C ASP A 458 20.79 8.25 -29.58
N ALA A 459 20.54 8.83 -28.40
CA ALA A 459 19.40 9.74 -28.19
C ALA A 459 19.57 11.10 -28.89
N ALA A 460 20.80 11.55 -29.10
CA ALA A 460 21.10 12.80 -29.81
C ALA A 460 20.65 12.77 -31.28
N VAL A 461 20.63 11.58 -31.90
CA VAL A 461 20.18 11.34 -33.29
C VAL A 461 18.67 11.59 -33.44
N TYR A 462 17.90 11.43 -32.37
CA TYR A 462 16.42 11.51 -32.37
C TYR A 462 15.86 12.82 -31.81
N SER A 463 16.72 13.80 -31.51
CA SER A 463 16.32 15.13 -30.99
C SER A 463 15.25 15.87 -31.80
N LYS A 464 15.07 15.54 -33.09
CA LYS A 464 14.01 16.10 -33.95
C LYS A 464 12.62 15.45 -33.76
N ARG A 465 12.53 14.25 -33.16
CA ARG A 465 11.27 13.49 -33.00
C ARG A 465 10.44 13.89 -31.77
N GLU A 466 11.04 14.59 -30.82
CA GLU A 466 10.44 14.88 -29.50
C GLU A 466 10.03 16.35 -29.30
N SER A 467 10.20 17.23 -30.29
CA SER A 467 9.90 18.67 -30.12
C SER A 467 8.43 18.87 -29.72
N GLY A 468 8.20 19.08 -28.42
CA GLY A 468 6.90 19.27 -27.81
C GLY A 468 6.13 17.99 -27.40
N LYS A 469 6.79 16.81 -27.33
CA LYS A 469 6.18 15.55 -26.88
C LYS A 469 7.14 14.78 -25.96
N ASN A 470 7.01 14.93 -24.64
CA ASN A 470 7.83 14.19 -23.67
C ASN A 470 6.97 13.58 -22.55
N ASP A 471 6.52 12.36 -22.80
CA ASP A 471 5.61 11.61 -21.93
C ASP A 471 6.17 11.34 -20.56
N TYR A 472 7.44 11.00 -20.51
CA TYR A 472 8.13 10.75 -19.27
C TYR A 472 8.11 11.97 -18.36
N LYS A 473 8.48 13.15 -18.90
CA LYS A 473 8.46 14.40 -18.14
C LYS A 473 7.04 14.81 -17.80
N ASP A 474 6.09 14.67 -18.71
CA ASP A 474 4.70 15.01 -18.46
C ASP A 474 4.09 14.12 -17.36
N ASP A 475 4.46 12.84 -17.29
CA ASP A 475 4.02 11.90 -16.26
C ASP A 475 4.36 12.39 -14.83
N TYR A 476 5.63 12.53 -14.47
CA TYR A 476 5.98 12.92 -13.10
C TYR A 476 5.71 14.40 -12.81
N GLN A 477 5.76 15.30 -13.80
CA GLN A 477 5.52 16.73 -13.58
C GLN A 477 4.04 17.06 -13.41
N SER A 478 3.14 16.34 -14.08
CA SER A 478 1.70 16.56 -13.99
C SER A 478 1.15 16.32 -12.59
N ARG A 479 1.73 15.40 -11.81
CA ARG A 479 1.28 15.07 -10.44
C ARG A 479 1.28 16.27 -9.51
N GLY A 480 2.37 17.05 -9.52
CA GLY A 480 2.45 18.25 -8.69
C GLY A 480 1.53 19.38 -9.14
N GLU A 481 1.26 19.49 -10.43
CA GLU A 481 0.27 20.44 -10.97
C GLU A 481 -1.16 19.96 -10.73
N TRP A 482 -1.40 18.65 -10.71
CA TRP A 482 -2.68 18.05 -10.34
C TRP A 482 -3.03 18.35 -8.89
N VAL A 483 -2.08 18.27 -7.95
CA VAL A 483 -2.30 18.73 -6.56
C VAL A 483 -2.78 20.18 -6.51
N ASN A 484 -2.17 21.05 -7.33
CA ASN A 484 -2.55 22.46 -7.43
C ASN A 484 -3.95 22.63 -8.05
N TYR A 485 -4.31 21.79 -9.02
CA TYR A 485 -5.64 21.79 -9.64
C TYR A 485 -6.74 21.26 -8.72
N LEU A 486 -6.45 20.25 -7.89
CA LEU A 486 -7.37 19.78 -6.83
C LEU A 486 -7.84 20.96 -5.96
N MET A 487 -6.91 21.80 -5.53
CA MET A 487 -7.20 22.97 -4.70
C MET A 487 -7.86 24.12 -5.47
N GLY A 488 -7.43 24.40 -6.70
CA GLY A 488 -7.90 25.54 -7.46
C GLY A 488 -7.45 26.90 -6.91
N ALA A 489 -8.01 27.99 -7.41
CA ALA A 489 -7.58 29.36 -7.11
C ALA A 489 -7.53 29.66 -5.60
N PRO A 490 -6.51 30.39 -5.09
CA PRO A 490 -5.31 30.88 -5.79
C PRO A 490 -4.16 29.85 -5.87
N ASN A 491 -4.42 28.62 -5.45
CA ASN A 491 -3.48 27.50 -5.45
C ASN A 491 -3.41 26.77 -6.80
N GLY A 492 -3.99 27.33 -7.87
CA GLY A 492 -4.06 26.67 -9.16
C GLY A 492 -2.68 26.38 -9.78
N PRO A 493 -2.62 25.55 -10.84
CA PRO A 493 -1.38 25.16 -11.50
C PRO A 493 -0.53 26.33 -12.00
N ALA A 494 0.75 26.10 -12.27
CA ALA A 494 1.70 27.16 -12.67
C ALA A 494 1.24 27.94 -13.92
N ALA A 495 0.65 27.24 -14.91
CA ALA A 495 0.15 27.86 -16.13
C ALA A 495 -1.12 28.70 -15.93
N ASN A 496 -1.92 28.41 -14.91
CA ASN A 496 -3.12 29.17 -14.58
C ASN A 496 -3.41 29.14 -13.05
N PRO A 497 -2.72 29.99 -12.26
CA PRO A 497 -2.88 30.00 -10.81
C PRO A 497 -4.29 30.34 -10.31
N ASN A 498 -5.09 31.01 -11.14
CA ASN A 498 -6.44 31.46 -10.83
C ASN A 498 -7.53 30.54 -11.42
N VAL A 499 -7.18 29.37 -11.94
CA VAL A 499 -8.18 28.40 -12.38
C VAL A 499 -9.07 28.00 -11.20
N LYS A 500 -10.39 27.89 -11.43
CA LYS A 500 -11.33 27.45 -10.38
C LYS A 500 -10.90 26.13 -9.74
N GLY A 501 -10.32 25.21 -10.53
CA GLY A 501 -9.86 23.90 -10.08
C GLY A 501 -11.02 23.06 -9.53
N LEU A 502 -10.72 22.10 -8.66
CA LEU A 502 -11.72 21.24 -8.02
C LEU A 502 -12.13 21.72 -6.61
N GLY A 503 -11.52 22.78 -6.08
CA GLY A 503 -11.88 23.35 -4.78
C GLY A 503 -11.62 22.45 -3.56
N ILE A 504 -10.90 21.34 -3.70
CA ILE A 504 -10.59 20.39 -2.64
C ILE A 504 -9.35 20.88 -1.88
N PRO A 505 -9.46 21.30 -0.60
CA PRO A 505 -8.33 21.82 0.14
C PRO A 505 -7.39 20.68 0.56
N VAL A 506 -6.20 20.59 -0.06
CA VAL A 506 -5.19 19.55 0.24
C VAL A 506 -4.30 20.00 1.40
N ASP A 507 -4.09 19.14 2.40
CA ASP A 507 -3.28 19.45 3.59
C ASP A 507 -1.79 19.16 3.38
N MET A 508 -1.48 18.11 2.62
CA MET A 508 -0.11 17.73 2.25
C MET A 508 -0.09 16.86 1.00
N ALA A 509 1.09 16.74 0.38
CA ALA A 509 1.34 15.79 -0.70
C ALA A 509 2.50 14.83 -0.39
N MET A 510 2.47 13.63 -0.98
CA MET A 510 3.58 12.67 -0.88
C MET A 510 3.80 11.89 -2.17
N ALA A 511 5.05 11.90 -2.65
CA ALA A 511 5.53 11.00 -3.70
C ALA A 511 6.26 9.82 -3.05
N PHE A 512 5.80 8.59 -3.28
CA PHE A 512 6.39 7.36 -2.76
C PHE A 512 7.18 6.64 -3.86
N HIS A 513 8.51 6.60 -3.72
CA HIS A 513 9.46 5.99 -4.64
C HIS A 513 10.40 5.01 -3.92
N THR A 514 11.16 4.26 -4.73
CA THR A 514 12.37 3.57 -4.28
C THR A 514 13.55 3.91 -5.20
N ASP A 515 14.75 3.94 -4.63
CA ASP A 515 15.97 4.38 -5.31
C ASP A 515 16.61 3.24 -6.13
N ALA A 516 17.61 3.57 -6.94
CA ALA A 516 18.35 2.65 -7.80
C ALA A 516 19.82 2.50 -7.37
N GLY A 517 20.11 2.58 -6.06
CA GLY A 517 21.46 2.40 -5.52
C GLY A 517 21.86 0.94 -5.40
N THR A 518 23.15 0.61 -5.55
CA THR A 518 23.64 -0.76 -5.38
C THR A 518 24.82 -0.81 -4.41
N THR A 519 24.99 -1.93 -3.71
CA THR A 519 26.22 -2.23 -2.96
C THR A 519 26.79 -3.57 -3.41
N PRO A 520 28.13 -3.73 -3.52
CA PRO A 520 28.73 -4.99 -3.97
C PRO A 520 28.39 -6.19 -3.08
N ASP A 521 28.19 -5.94 -1.78
CA ASP A 521 27.91 -6.93 -0.74
C ASP A 521 26.41 -7.05 -0.39
N SER A 522 25.54 -6.31 -1.07
CA SER A 522 24.13 -6.16 -0.68
C SER A 522 23.97 -5.72 0.78
N SER A 523 24.80 -4.81 1.30
CA SER A 523 24.42 -4.06 2.50
C SER A 523 23.22 -3.14 2.23
N ILE A 524 22.38 -2.91 3.24
CA ILE A 524 21.16 -2.09 3.12
C ILE A 524 21.48 -0.65 2.73
N ILE A 525 20.90 -0.20 1.62
CA ILE A 525 20.98 1.20 1.16
C ILE A 525 20.16 2.10 2.08
N GLY A 526 18.92 1.71 2.38
CA GLY A 526 18.03 2.38 3.32
C GLY A 526 17.36 3.66 2.78
N SER A 527 16.78 4.45 3.70
CA SER A 527 15.74 5.43 3.36
C SER A 527 16.26 6.85 3.23
N LEU A 528 15.95 7.50 2.11
CA LEU A 528 16.23 8.91 1.79
C LEU A 528 14.92 9.70 1.69
N MET A 529 14.93 10.95 2.14
CA MET A 529 13.81 11.89 1.92
C MET A 529 14.27 13.10 1.13
N ILE A 530 13.40 13.59 0.26
CA ILE A 530 13.62 14.77 -0.57
C ILE A 530 12.49 15.76 -0.31
N TYR A 531 12.85 17.02 -0.12
CA TYR A 531 11.93 18.14 0.05
C TYR A 531 12.49 19.36 -0.70
N ASP A 532 11.68 20.41 -0.83
CA ASP A 532 12.15 21.68 -1.38
C ASP A 532 11.69 22.88 -0.53
N THR A 533 12.65 23.72 -0.15
CA THR A 533 12.38 25.04 0.47
C THR A 533 12.85 26.20 -0.39
N THR A 534 13.43 25.92 -1.56
CA THR A 534 14.13 26.93 -2.36
C THR A 534 13.25 27.64 -3.38
N LYS A 535 12.07 27.10 -3.70
CA LYS A 535 11.12 27.74 -4.60
C LYS A 535 10.56 29.04 -4.03
N GLU A 536 10.58 30.09 -4.85
CA GLU A 536 9.88 31.33 -4.54
C GLU A 536 8.40 31.27 -4.95
N PRO A 537 7.48 31.88 -4.17
CA PRO A 537 7.73 32.49 -2.86
C PRO A 537 8.08 31.45 -1.78
N SER A 538 8.90 31.85 -0.80
CA SER A 538 9.32 31.03 0.37
C SER A 538 8.17 30.52 1.26
N GLN A 539 6.92 30.91 0.97
CA GLN A 539 5.69 30.45 1.59
C GLN A 539 4.76 29.83 0.54
N PHE A 540 3.98 28.84 0.96
CA PHE A 540 2.81 28.37 0.23
C PHE A 540 1.72 29.46 0.20
N PRO A 541 0.74 29.40 -0.73
CA PRO A 541 -0.26 30.46 -0.84
C PRO A 541 -1.16 30.62 0.39
N ASN A 542 -1.28 29.57 1.23
CA ASN A 542 -1.94 29.65 2.54
C ASN A 542 -1.12 30.40 3.62
N GLY A 543 0.08 30.88 3.28
CA GLY A 543 1.02 31.59 4.17
C GLY A 543 1.97 30.69 4.96
N GLN A 544 1.82 29.37 4.88
CA GLN A 544 2.70 28.42 5.54
C GLN A 544 4.08 28.43 4.89
N SER A 545 5.13 28.47 5.70
CA SER A 545 6.51 28.40 5.22
C SER A 545 6.78 27.05 4.56
N ARG A 546 7.52 27.05 3.45
CA ARG A 546 8.00 25.82 2.78
C ARG A 546 8.89 24.96 3.67
N TRP A 547 9.46 25.52 4.74
CA TRP A 547 10.20 24.74 5.76
C TRP A 547 9.33 23.69 6.47
N SER A 548 7.99 23.80 6.41
CA SER A 548 7.08 22.73 6.83
C SER A 548 7.29 21.41 6.06
N SER A 549 7.70 21.46 4.78
CA SER A 549 8.06 20.25 4.00
C SER A 549 9.26 19.52 4.59
N ARG A 550 10.24 20.27 5.16
CA ARG A 550 11.36 19.67 5.86
C ARG A 550 10.91 19.02 7.17
N ASP A 551 10.02 19.67 7.92
CA ASP A 551 9.49 19.11 9.17
C ASP A 551 8.76 17.80 8.90
N LEU A 552 7.93 17.76 7.85
CA LEU A 552 7.26 16.56 7.36
C LEU A 552 8.27 15.46 7.00
N ALA A 553 9.30 15.78 6.19
CA ALA A 553 10.35 14.83 5.80
C ALA A 553 11.11 14.24 7.01
N ASP A 554 11.52 15.08 7.97
CA ASP A 554 12.24 14.62 9.18
C ASP A 554 11.35 13.69 10.03
N MET A 555 10.12 14.13 10.32
CA MET A 555 9.18 13.36 11.14
C MET A 555 8.87 11.99 10.54
N VAL A 556 8.55 11.94 9.24
CA VAL A 556 8.26 10.67 8.54
C VAL A 556 9.49 9.78 8.49
N GLN A 557 10.66 10.30 8.09
CA GLN A 557 11.88 9.48 8.05
C GLN A 557 12.29 8.97 9.43
N THR A 558 12.13 9.78 10.49
CA THR A 558 12.42 9.35 11.86
C THR A 558 11.50 8.22 12.29
N GLN A 559 10.20 8.31 11.99
CA GLN A 559 9.28 7.22 12.29
C GLN A 559 9.66 5.94 11.52
N VAL A 560 9.85 6.04 10.20
CA VAL A 560 10.22 4.91 9.32
C VAL A 560 11.51 4.23 9.79
N VAL A 561 12.59 5.00 9.98
CA VAL A 561 13.89 4.43 10.36
C VAL A 561 13.83 3.80 11.75
N ASN A 562 13.16 4.43 12.72
CA ASN A 562 13.09 3.86 14.07
C ASN A 562 12.34 2.53 14.09
N ASP A 563 11.22 2.43 13.37
CA ASP A 563 10.42 1.22 13.33
C ASP A 563 11.15 0.09 12.60
N LEU A 564 11.76 0.38 11.44
CA LEU A 564 12.54 -0.62 10.69
C LEU A 564 13.75 -1.13 11.48
N ARG A 565 14.41 -0.28 12.27
CA ARG A 565 15.48 -0.70 13.17
C ARG A 565 15.01 -1.56 14.33
N ALA A 566 13.79 -1.33 14.79
CA ALA A 566 13.22 -2.09 15.90
C ALA A 566 12.75 -3.49 15.48
N ILE A 567 12.25 -3.64 14.24
CA ILE A 567 11.56 -4.88 13.81
C ILE A 567 12.36 -5.70 12.79
N TYR A 568 13.15 -5.05 11.92
CA TYR A 568 13.77 -5.72 10.77
C TYR A 568 15.29 -5.69 10.79
N GLU A 569 15.89 -4.51 10.66
CA GLU A 569 17.34 -4.35 10.49
C GLU A 569 17.86 -3.27 11.45
N PRO A 570 18.51 -3.64 12.57
CA PRO A 570 19.06 -2.69 13.55
C PRO A 570 19.93 -1.60 12.94
N GLU A 571 20.65 -1.93 11.86
CA GLU A 571 21.53 -1.01 11.15
C GLU A 571 20.87 -0.38 9.92
N TRP A 572 19.53 -0.35 9.84
CA TRP A 572 18.82 0.23 8.70
C TRP A 572 19.32 1.65 8.45
N THR A 573 19.86 1.87 7.27
CA THR A 573 20.59 3.09 6.96
C THR A 573 19.63 4.27 6.88
N ARG A 574 19.82 5.26 7.77
CA ARG A 574 19.20 6.58 7.59
C ARG A 574 20.02 7.38 6.59
N ARG A 575 19.52 7.51 5.37
CA ARG A 575 20.10 8.41 4.37
C ARG A 575 19.62 9.85 4.60
N GLY A 576 19.98 10.75 3.70
CA GLY A 576 19.89 12.17 3.94
C GLY A 576 18.48 12.72 3.80
N MET A 577 18.31 13.95 4.26
CA MET A 577 17.17 14.78 3.91
C MET A 577 17.63 15.83 2.90
N TRP A 578 17.37 15.59 1.62
CA TRP A 578 17.84 16.43 0.52
C TRP A 578 16.90 17.60 0.27
N ASN A 579 17.45 18.83 0.27
CA ASN A 579 16.73 20.02 -0.16
C ASN A 579 16.97 20.24 -1.67
N LYS A 580 16.11 19.65 -2.51
CA LYS A 580 16.28 19.64 -3.97
C LYS A 580 14.95 19.92 -4.66
N ALA A 581 15.02 20.74 -5.71
CA ALA A 581 13.88 21.13 -6.53
C ALA A 581 13.42 20.01 -7.50
N TYR A 582 13.23 18.79 -7.00
CA TYR A 582 12.62 17.71 -7.76
C TYR A 582 11.16 18.07 -8.00
N SER A 583 10.67 17.84 -9.22
CA SER A 583 9.35 18.35 -9.64
C SER A 583 8.23 17.98 -8.66
N GLU A 584 8.22 16.73 -8.20
CA GLU A 584 7.20 16.20 -7.29
C GLU A 584 7.30 16.77 -5.87
N ALA A 585 8.48 17.23 -5.43
CA ALA A 585 8.65 17.94 -4.17
C ALA A 585 8.47 19.48 -4.29
N ASN A 586 8.70 20.03 -5.48
CA ASN A 586 8.79 21.47 -5.75
C ASN A 586 7.49 22.08 -6.30
N ARG A 587 6.76 21.37 -7.15
CA ARG A 587 5.55 21.89 -7.83
C ARG A 587 4.33 22.02 -6.93
N PRO A 588 4.03 21.07 -6.02
CA PRO A 588 2.90 21.22 -5.12
C PRO A 588 2.98 22.52 -4.29
N LYS A 589 1.82 23.13 -4.08
CA LYS A 589 1.64 24.34 -3.27
C LYS A 589 1.23 24.04 -1.83
N VAL A 590 1.59 22.87 -1.34
CA VAL A 590 1.35 22.37 0.03
C VAL A 590 2.62 21.69 0.56
N PRO A 591 2.76 21.49 1.89
CA PRO A 591 3.87 20.70 2.45
C PRO A 591 3.96 19.35 1.74
N THR A 592 5.15 19.04 1.22
CA THR A 592 5.35 17.86 0.38
C THR A 592 6.67 17.18 0.67
N LEU A 593 6.64 15.84 0.66
CA LEU A 593 7.83 15.00 0.72
C LEU A 593 7.87 14.07 -0.50
N LEU A 594 9.05 13.83 -1.05
CA LEU A 594 9.33 12.69 -1.91
C LEU A 594 10.18 11.71 -1.12
N SER A 595 9.73 10.48 -1.06
CA SER A 595 10.39 9.41 -0.32
C SER A 595 11.05 8.43 -1.26
N GLU A 596 12.31 8.12 -0.97
CA GLU A 596 13.05 7.02 -1.56
C GLU A 596 13.27 5.99 -0.46
N LEU A 597 12.32 5.06 -0.29
CA LEU A 597 12.24 4.19 0.90
C LEU A 597 13.47 3.29 1.07
N LEU A 598 13.87 2.64 -0.01
CA LEU A 598 14.91 1.62 -0.10
C LEU A 598 15.44 1.60 -1.53
N SER A 599 16.38 0.71 -1.87
CA SER A 599 16.79 0.54 -3.26
C SER A 599 16.20 -0.71 -3.94
N HIS A 600 15.49 -0.53 -5.06
CA HIS A 600 14.96 -1.65 -5.85
C HIS A 600 16.03 -2.37 -6.68
N GLN A 601 17.22 -1.81 -6.81
CA GLN A 601 18.36 -2.46 -7.48
C GLN A 601 19.32 -3.16 -6.50
N ASN A 602 19.01 -3.15 -5.20
CA ASN A 602 19.85 -3.78 -4.19
C ASN A 602 19.15 -5.01 -3.59
N PHE A 603 19.79 -6.17 -3.67
CA PHE A 603 19.16 -7.43 -3.28
C PHE A 603 18.72 -7.47 -1.80
N ALA A 604 19.51 -6.96 -0.85
CA ALA A 604 19.12 -7.02 0.56
C ALA A 604 17.96 -6.08 0.90
N ASP A 605 17.87 -4.93 0.24
CA ASP A 605 16.71 -4.05 0.35
C ASP A 605 15.47 -4.77 -0.20
N MET A 606 15.58 -5.41 -1.37
CA MET A 606 14.48 -6.17 -1.98
C MET A 606 14.07 -7.40 -1.18
N TYR A 607 15.02 -8.11 -0.56
CA TYR A 607 14.73 -9.25 0.31
C TYR A 607 13.79 -8.87 1.45
N GLN A 608 14.04 -7.72 2.10
CA GLN A 608 13.13 -7.19 3.12
C GLN A 608 11.80 -6.76 2.50
N ALA A 609 11.86 -6.05 1.37
CA ALA A 609 10.68 -5.46 0.72
C ALA A 609 9.65 -6.50 0.26
N TYR A 610 10.09 -7.70 -0.10
CA TYR A 610 9.19 -8.77 -0.58
C TYR A 610 8.29 -9.35 0.49
N ASP A 611 8.67 -9.27 1.76
CA ASP A 611 7.81 -9.73 2.85
C ASP A 611 6.56 -8.81 2.97
N PRO A 612 5.33 -9.32 2.77
CA PRO A 612 4.13 -8.50 2.92
C PRO A 612 3.99 -7.87 4.33
N ARG A 613 4.59 -8.49 5.36
CA ARG A 613 4.64 -7.93 6.72
C ARG A 613 5.53 -6.69 6.78
N PHE A 614 6.65 -6.68 6.04
CA PHE A 614 7.49 -5.48 5.91
C PHE A 614 6.71 -4.36 5.25
N LYS A 615 5.96 -4.66 4.18
CA LYS A 615 5.11 -3.68 3.49
C LYS A 615 4.06 -3.08 4.44
N PHE A 616 3.43 -3.91 5.26
CA PHE A 616 2.48 -3.44 6.28
C PHE A 616 3.15 -2.53 7.32
N ASP A 617 4.24 -2.98 7.94
CA ASP A 617 4.90 -2.27 9.04
C ASP A 617 5.52 -0.94 8.58
N VAL A 618 6.18 -0.92 7.42
CA VAL A 618 6.76 0.31 6.88
C VAL A 618 5.67 1.29 6.46
N SER A 619 4.57 0.81 5.88
CA SER A 619 3.41 1.65 5.53
C SER A 619 2.76 2.23 6.78
N ARG A 620 2.66 1.45 7.86
CA ARG A 620 2.22 1.91 9.18
C ARG A 620 3.15 2.98 9.73
N ALA A 621 4.47 2.87 9.52
CA ALA A 621 5.43 3.90 9.93
C ALA A 621 5.24 5.22 9.16
N TYR A 622 4.97 5.17 7.84
CA TYR A 622 4.59 6.36 7.06
C TYR A 622 3.31 7.00 7.60
N TYR A 623 2.26 6.21 7.80
CA TYR A 623 1.00 6.67 8.39
C TYR A 623 1.23 7.36 9.74
N LYS A 624 1.97 6.74 10.67
CA LYS A 624 2.30 7.32 11.99
C LYS A 624 3.00 8.67 11.86
N GLY A 625 3.98 8.78 10.96
CA GLY A 625 4.70 10.03 10.70
C GLY A 625 3.79 11.14 10.16
N ILE A 626 2.93 10.80 9.18
CA ILE A 626 1.96 11.71 8.57
C ILE A 626 0.92 12.18 9.60
N LEU A 627 0.35 11.27 10.38
CA LEU A 627 -0.61 11.58 11.43
C LEU A 627 -0.01 12.57 12.44
N LYS A 628 1.18 12.28 12.96
CA LYS A 628 1.85 13.15 13.95
C LYS A 628 2.12 14.55 13.37
N PHE A 629 2.52 14.63 12.09
CA PHE A 629 2.71 15.91 11.41
C PHE A 629 1.39 16.68 11.30
N LEU A 630 0.34 16.07 10.74
CA LEU A 630 -0.93 16.74 10.50
C LEU A 630 -1.66 17.12 11.79
N ALA A 631 -1.66 16.25 12.80
CA ALA A 631 -2.24 16.54 14.11
C ALA A 631 -1.54 17.75 14.74
N PHE A 632 -0.21 17.78 14.71
CA PHE A 632 0.57 18.90 15.24
C PHE A 632 0.34 20.21 14.46
N GLN A 633 0.26 20.14 13.13
CA GLN A 633 -0.07 21.31 12.29
C GLN A 633 -1.42 21.92 12.62
N ASN A 634 -2.35 21.12 13.12
CA ASN A 634 -3.73 21.52 13.43
C ASN A 634 -3.99 21.70 14.93
N ASN A 635 -2.95 21.65 15.78
CA ASN A 635 -3.09 21.71 17.24
C ASN A 635 -4.10 20.68 17.78
N GLN A 636 -3.99 19.45 17.27
CA GLN A 636 -4.81 18.31 17.67
C GLN A 636 -3.93 17.27 18.37
N GLU A 637 -4.51 16.56 19.33
CA GLU A 637 -3.94 15.30 19.81
C GLU A 637 -3.99 14.26 18.70
N TYR A 638 -3.10 13.26 18.79
CA TYR A 638 -3.11 12.15 17.84
C TYR A 638 -3.31 10.84 18.58
N VAL A 639 -4.03 9.92 17.95
CA VAL A 639 -4.15 8.52 18.34
C VAL A 639 -3.94 7.69 17.08
N VAL A 640 -3.09 6.67 17.16
CA VAL A 640 -2.84 5.76 16.02
C VAL A 640 -3.91 4.67 16.01
N GLN A 641 -4.37 4.25 14.83
CA GLN A 641 -5.33 3.15 14.71
C GLN A 641 -4.79 1.84 15.33
N PRO A 642 -5.64 0.97 15.90
CA PRO A 642 -5.18 -0.27 16.50
C PRO A 642 -4.62 -1.28 15.48
N LEU A 643 -3.98 -2.34 15.99
CA LEU A 643 -3.64 -3.52 15.20
C LEU A 643 -4.85 -4.47 15.06
N PRO A 644 -4.88 -5.34 14.03
CA PRO A 644 -5.90 -6.39 13.91
C PRO A 644 -6.00 -7.25 15.18
N VAL A 645 -7.19 -7.77 15.46
CA VAL A 645 -7.42 -8.68 16.60
C VAL A 645 -6.82 -10.06 16.32
N SER A 646 -6.53 -10.82 17.38
CA SER A 646 -6.02 -12.20 17.29
C SER A 646 -6.85 -13.18 18.12
N TYR A 647 -6.54 -14.47 18.06
CA TYR A 647 -7.27 -15.54 18.77
C TYR A 647 -8.77 -15.54 18.46
N PHE A 648 -9.14 -15.25 17.20
CA PHE A 648 -10.53 -15.20 16.81
C PHE A 648 -11.11 -16.63 16.83
N ARG A 649 -12.28 -16.81 17.44
CA ARG A 649 -12.94 -18.12 17.53
C ARG A 649 -14.45 -18.03 17.58
N MET A 650 -15.07 -19.15 17.20
CA MET A 650 -16.50 -19.40 17.30
C MET A 650 -16.80 -20.52 18.28
N GLU A 651 -17.88 -20.37 19.05
CA GLU A 651 -18.41 -21.39 19.94
C GLU A 651 -19.92 -21.54 19.70
N LEU A 652 -20.41 -22.78 19.62
CA LEU A 652 -21.83 -23.08 19.45
C LEU A 652 -22.54 -23.04 20.81
N GLU A 653 -23.57 -22.21 20.93
CA GLU A 653 -24.43 -22.09 22.10
C GLU A 653 -25.90 -22.33 21.73
N GLY A 654 -26.34 -23.58 21.78
CA GLY A 654 -27.66 -23.98 21.28
C GLY A 654 -27.74 -23.73 19.76
N ASN A 655 -28.60 -22.78 19.35
CA ASN A 655 -28.74 -22.34 17.95
C ASN A 655 -28.10 -20.97 17.69
N SER A 656 -27.22 -20.51 18.58
CA SER A 656 -26.47 -19.26 18.46
C SER A 656 -24.98 -19.53 18.36
N ILE A 657 -24.23 -18.57 17.82
CA ILE A 657 -22.76 -18.63 17.74
C ILE A 657 -22.18 -17.50 18.56
N ARG A 658 -21.34 -17.83 19.54
CA ARG A 658 -20.52 -16.85 20.26
C ARG A 658 -19.22 -16.62 19.50
N LEU A 659 -18.99 -15.39 19.09
CA LEU A 659 -17.71 -14.90 18.62
C LEU A 659 -16.88 -14.43 19.81
N SER A 660 -15.58 -14.72 19.82
CA SER A 660 -14.62 -14.20 20.82
C SER A 660 -13.25 -13.94 20.19
N TRP A 661 -12.56 -12.89 20.64
CA TRP A 661 -11.24 -12.48 20.13
C TRP A 661 -10.41 -11.78 21.20
N ARG A 662 -9.18 -11.39 20.88
CA ARG A 662 -8.30 -10.62 21.77
C ARG A 662 -7.74 -9.36 21.12
N PRO A 663 -7.60 -8.24 21.86
CA PRO A 663 -6.88 -7.07 21.38
C PRO A 663 -5.38 -7.37 21.22
N VAL A 664 -4.76 -6.75 20.22
CA VAL A 664 -3.30 -6.78 20.00
C VAL A 664 -2.70 -5.42 20.36
N GLN A 665 -1.63 -5.44 21.16
CA GLN A 665 -0.91 -4.25 21.59
C GLN A 665 0.22 -3.91 20.61
N ASP A 666 0.27 -2.66 20.15
CA ASP A 666 1.37 -2.16 19.33
C ASP A 666 2.54 -1.73 20.25
N GLN A 667 3.62 -2.52 20.24
CA GLN A 667 4.80 -2.26 21.08
C GLN A 667 5.54 -0.97 20.69
N LEU A 668 5.35 -0.47 19.47
CA LEU A 668 5.99 0.75 18.96
C LEU A 668 5.10 1.98 19.06
N GLU A 669 3.83 1.83 19.44
CA GLU A 669 2.88 2.94 19.50
C GLU A 669 1.80 2.72 20.58
N PRO A 670 2.06 3.17 21.82
CA PRO A 670 1.15 2.97 22.95
C PRO A 670 -0.24 3.59 22.78
N THR A 671 -0.39 4.61 21.92
CA THR A 671 -1.71 5.22 21.66
C THR A 671 -2.64 4.29 20.88
N ALA A 672 -2.13 3.24 20.21
CA ALA A 672 -2.90 2.32 19.36
C ALA A 672 -3.74 1.28 20.12
N THR A 673 -4.17 1.61 21.34
CA THR A 673 -4.98 0.70 22.17
C THR A 673 -6.43 0.64 21.65
N PRO A 674 -7.02 -0.55 21.43
CA PRO A 674 -8.43 -0.71 21.09
C PRO A 674 -9.38 -0.19 22.19
N GLN A 675 -10.48 0.47 21.79
CA GLN A 675 -11.55 0.92 22.69
C GLN A 675 -12.90 0.23 22.40
N SER A 676 -13.09 -0.22 21.16
CA SER A 676 -14.28 -0.97 20.71
C SER A 676 -13.92 -1.83 19.50
N TYR A 677 -14.89 -2.56 18.95
CA TYR A 677 -14.70 -3.44 17.82
C TYR A 677 -15.85 -3.34 16.82
N ARG A 678 -15.62 -3.80 15.59
CA ARG A 678 -16.65 -3.91 14.56
C ARG A 678 -16.65 -5.31 13.96
N ILE A 679 -17.83 -5.92 13.92
CA ILE A 679 -18.05 -7.26 13.37
C ILE A 679 -18.71 -7.10 12.01
N TYR A 680 -18.04 -7.54 10.96
CA TYR A 680 -18.56 -7.57 9.61
C TYR A 680 -19.10 -8.97 9.31
N THR A 681 -20.28 -9.04 8.68
CA THR A 681 -20.93 -10.31 8.34
C THR A 681 -21.06 -10.46 6.84
N ARG A 682 -20.76 -11.65 6.32
CA ARG A 682 -21.07 -12.08 4.95
C ARG A 682 -21.93 -13.33 5.01
N ILE A 683 -22.94 -13.39 4.13
CA ILE A 683 -23.77 -14.59 3.94
C ILE A 683 -23.42 -15.23 2.59
N GLU A 684 -23.16 -16.54 2.61
CA GLU A 684 -22.75 -17.32 1.44
C GLU A 684 -21.60 -16.63 0.67
N ASN A 685 -21.66 -16.63 -0.67
CA ASN A 685 -20.67 -16.03 -1.57
C ASN A 685 -20.81 -14.49 -1.73
N GLY A 686 -21.68 -13.85 -0.94
CA GLY A 686 -21.99 -12.42 -1.05
C GLY A 686 -20.86 -11.50 -0.56
N GLY A 687 -21.17 -10.21 -0.40
CA GLY A 687 -20.25 -9.22 0.15
C GLY A 687 -20.34 -9.13 1.67
N PHE A 688 -19.36 -8.48 2.30
CA PHE A 688 -19.49 -8.09 3.71
C PHE A 688 -20.43 -6.88 3.85
N ASP A 689 -21.20 -6.86 4.94
CA ASP A 689 -22.07 -5.75 5.32
C ASP A 689 -21.30 -4.51 5.80
N ASN A 690 -22.05 -3.50 6.27
CA ASN A 690 -21.47 -2.28 6.84
C ASN A 690 -21.05 -2.45 8.30
N GLY A 691 -20.86 -3.66 8.83
CA GLY A 691 -20.34 -3.93 10.16
C GLY A 691 -21.21 -3.45 11.34
N ARG A 692 -21.13 -4.18 12.45
CA ARG A 692 -21.81 -3.84 13.71
C ARG A 692 -20.79 -3.48 14.80
N ALA A 693 -20.95 -2.31 15.39
CA ALA A 693 -20.13 -1.88 16.53
C ALA A 693 -20.48 -2.66 17.81
N VAL A 694 -19.46 -3.06 18.55
CA VAL A 694 -19.54 -3.75 19.84
C VAL A 694 -18.43 -3.24 20.77
N LEU A 695 -18.66 -3.26 22.08
CA LEU A 695 -17.69 -2.79 23.07
C LEU A 695 -16.81 -3.93 23.61
N ASP A 696 -17.41 -5.11 23.79
CA ASP A 696 -16.74 -6.25 24.37
C ASP A 696 -15.96 -7.07 23.33
N THR A 697 -15.06 -7.93 23.82
CA THR A 697 -14.29 -8.88 23.01
C THR A 697 -15.04 -10.19 22.74
N THR A 698 -16.35 -10.21 23.01
CA THR A 698 -17.24 -11.34 22.73
C THR A 698 -18.58 -10.83 22.24
N TYR A 699 -19.22 -11.59 21.36
CA TYR A 699 -20.52 -11.23 20.81
C TYR A 699 -21.33 -12.47 20.46
N LEU A 700 -22.58 -12.53 20.92
CA LEU A 700 -23.49 -13.64 20.64
C LEU A 700 -24.35 -13.34 19.42
N ILE A 701 -24.26 -14.18 18.41
CA ILE A 701 -25.04 -14.11 17.17
C ILE A 701 -26.18 -15.11 17.24
N SER A 702 -27.39 -14.62 17.08
CA SER A 702 -28.62 -15.42 17.01
C SER A 702 -29.30 -15.23 15.66
N GLY A 703 -30.20 -16.15 15.31
CA GLY A 703 -30.98 -16.07 14.06
C GLY A 703 -30.25 -16.56 12.81
N LEU A 704 -29.17 -17.34 12.97
CA LEU A 704 -28.56 -18.07 11.87
C LEU A 704 -29.46 -19.24 11.45
N HIS A 705 -29.54 -19.49 10.15
CA HIS A 705 -30.34 -20.58 9.59
C HIS A 705 -29.46 -21.82 9.34
N PRO A 706 -29.90 -23.03 9.73
CA PRO A 706 -29.22 -24.27 9.38
C PRO A 706 -28.98 -24.40 7.87
N GLY A 707 -27.80 -24.86 7.49
CA GLY A 707 -27.40 -25.04 6.08
C GLY A 707 -27.02 -23.76 5.34
N VAL A 708 -27.14 -22.58 5.96
CA VAL A 708 -26.59 -21.31 5.44
C VAL A 708 -25.21 -21.08 6.06
N ILE A 709 -24.26 -20.61 5.26
CA ILE A 709 -22.92 -20.24 5.74
C ILE A 709 -22.90 -18.75 6.06
N ALA A 710 -22.47 -18.42 7.28
CA ALA A 710 -22.17 -17.07 7.71
C ALA A 710 -20.68 -16.93 8.01
N SER A 711 -20.05 -15.92 7.42
CA SER A 711 -18.64 -15.58 7.60
C SER A 711 -18.49 -14.24 8.31
N PHE A 712 -17.44 -14.12 9.12
CA PHE A 712 -17.21 -12.97 9.99
C PHE A 712 -15.75 -12.55 9.94
N LYS A 713 -15.52 -11.24 9.99
CA LYS A 713 -14.21 -10.63 10.28
C LYS A 713 -14.40 -9.50 11.28
N ILE A 714 -13.34 -9.22 12.05
CA ILE A 714 -13.39 -8.27 13.14
C ILE A 714 -12.30 -7.23 12.98
N THR A 715 -12.64 -5.97 13.24
CA THR A 715 -11.70 -4.86 13.33
C THR A 715 -11.72 -4.29 14.75
N ALA A 716 -10.58 -3.79 15.19
CA ALA A 716 -10.44 -2.99 16.40
C ALA A 716 -10.57 -1.50 16.07
N VAL A 717 -11.18 -0.73 16.97
CA VAL A 717 -11.50 0.68 16.77
C VAL A 717 -11.06 1.49 17.99
N ASN A 718 -10.48 2.67 17.75
CA ASN A 718 -10.25 3.71 18.77
C ASN A 718 -10.46 5.10 18.16
N ASP A 719 -10.21 6.15 18.95
CA ASP A 719 -10.28 7.56 18.50
C ASP A 719 -9.38 7.90 17.30
N GLY A 720 -8.38 7.07 17.01
CA GLY A 720 -7.45 7.23 15.89
C GLY A 720 -7.90 6.61 14.57
N GLY A 721 -8.81 5.63 14.61
CA GLY A 721 -9.29 4.94 13.41
C GLY A 721 -9.69 3.48 13.64
N GLU A 722 -9.81 2.76 12.53
CA GLU A 722 -10.13 1.33 12.49
C GLU A 722 -8.94 0.50 11.98
N SER A 723 -8.68 -0.64 12.60
CA SER A 723 -7.61 -1.55 12.20
C SER A 723 -7.87 -2.21 10.84
N PHE A 724 -6.83 -2.85 10.29
CA PHE A 724 -7.05 -3.90 9.28
C PHE A 724 -7.87 -5.05 9.90
N PRO A 725 -8.61 -5.83 9.09
CA PRO A 725 -9.45 -6.91 9.61
C PRO A 725 -8.60 -8.08 10.11
N SER A 726 -9.18 -8.86 11.02
CA SER A 726 -8.75 -10.23 11.31
C SER A 726 -8.82 -11.14 10.08
N GLU A 727 -8.34 -12.37 10.21
CA GLU A 727 -8.77 -13.48 9.35
C GLU A 727 -10.29 -13.64 9.32
N ILE A 728 -10.79 -14.37 8.33
CA ILE A 728 -12.22 -14.64 8.17
C ILE A 728 -12.53 -16.03 8.69
N LEU A 729 -13.42 -16.08 9.69
CA LEU A 729 -13.97 -17.33 10.18
C LEU A 729 -15.39 -17.52 9.65
N ALA A 730 -15.76 -18.77 9.42
CA ALA A 730 -17.08 -19.15 8.91
C ALA A 730 -17.74 -20.23 9.78
N CYS A 731 -19.07 -20.28 9.74
CA CYS A 731 -19.85 -21.34 10.35
C CYS A 731 -21.09 -21.66 9.51
N SER A 732 -21.61 -22.86 9.71
CA SER A 732 -22.98 -23.22 9.35
C SER A 732 -23.58 -24.08 10.44
N LEU A 733 -24.78 -23.73 10.89
CA LEU A 733 -25.45 -24.51 11.92
C LEU A 733 -25.79 -25.92 11.39
N PRO A 734 -25.55 -26.97 12.19
CA PRO A 734 -25.90 -28.34 11.81
C PRO A 734 -27.42 -28.48 11.68
N ALA A 735 -27.85 -29.27 10.68
CA ALA A 735 -29.21 -29.80 10.69
C ALA A 735 -29.32 -30.86 11.81
N ASP A 736 -30.30 -30.69 12.70
CA ASP A 736 -30.70 -31.66 13.74
C ASP A 736 -29.63 -32.11 14.75
N GLY A 737 -29.29 -31.28 15.76
CA GLY A 737 -28.63 -31.72 17.02
C GLY A 737 -27.26 -32.42 16.90
N LYS A 738 -26.73 -32.57 15.68
CA LYS A 738 -25.44 -33.18 15.39
C LYS A 738 -24.31 -32.25 15.83
N LYS A 739 -23.22 -32.86 16.31
CA LYS A 739 -21.99 -32.13 16.61
C LYS A 739 -21.44 -31.49 15.33
N PRO A 740 -21.00 -30.23 15.35
CA PRO A 740 -20.37 -29.61 14.20
C PRO A 740 -18.97 -30.19 13.96
N VAL A 741 -18.47 -30.00 12.74
CA VAL A 741 -17.04 -30.11 12.46
C VAL A 741 -16.34 -28.85 13.01
N LEU A 742 -15.16 -29.03 13.60
CA LEU A 742 -14.27 -27.92 13.93
C LEU A 742 -13.28 -27.72 12.79
N ILE A 743 -13.29 -26.52 12.20
CA ILE A 743 -12.30 -26.09 11.20
C ILE A 743 -11.31 -25.15 11.88
N VAL A 744 -10.03 -25.48 11.84
CA VAL A 744 -8.94 -24.62 12.33
C VAL A 744 -8.24 -24.01 11.14
N ASN A 745 -8.28 -22.68 11.05
CA ASN A 745 -7.49 -21.95 10.07
C ASN A 745 -6.07 -21.83 10.60
N ALA A 746 -5.16 -22.66 10.10
CA ALA A 746 -3.74 -22.66 10.44
C ALA A 746 -2.86 -22.26 9.25
N PHE A 747 -3.46 -21.58 8.26
CA PHE A 747 -2.76 -20.97 7.14
C PHE A 747 -2.81 -19.45 7.31
N ASP A 748 -1.85 -18.92 8.05
CA ASP A 748 -1.66 -17.48 8.27
C ASP A 748 -0.37 -16.96 7.60
N ARG A 749 0.44 -17.87 7.02
CA ARG A 749 1.66 -17.52 6.30
C ARG A 749 1.43 -16.47 5.23
N ILE A 750 2.18 -15.39 5.37
CA ILE A 750 2.49 -14.39 4.36
C ILE A 750 4.00 -14.11 4.42
N CYS A 751 4.69 -14.20 3.30
CA CYS A 751 6.14 -14.02 3.23
C CYS A 751 6.61 -13.69 1.82
N GLY A 752 7.87 -13.25 1.71
CA GLY A 752 8.54 -13.12 0.42
C GLY A 752 8.95 -14.48 -0.18
N PRO A 753 9.42 -14.51 -1.44
CA PRO A 753 9.88 -15.73 -2.10
C PRO A 753 11.14 -16.30 -1.45
N GLU A 754 11.40 -17.59 -1.67
CA GLU A 754 12.66 -18.22 -1.26
C GLU A 754 13.82 -17.46 -1.86
N ALA A 755 14.84 -17.17 -1.03
CA ALA A 755 15.97 -16.36 -1.44
C ALA A 755 17.27 -16.96 -0.94
N PHE A 756 18.37 -16.69 -1.66
CA PHE A 756 19.70 -17.15 -1.26
C PHE A 756 20.75 -16.08 -1.49
N ASP A 757 21.85 -16.17 -0.74
CA ASP A 757 23.08 -15.42 -0.96
C ASP A 757 24.29 -16.27 -0.58
N ASN A 758 25.16 -16.55 -1.53
CA ASN A 758 26.42 -17.27 -1.30
C ASN A 758 27.68 -16.38 -1.49
N GLY A 759 27.48 -15.07 -1.58
CA GLY A 759 28.53 -14.06 -1.79
C GLY A 759 28.99 -13.92 -3.25
N LYS A 760 28.80 -14.93 -4.11
CA LYS A 760 29.03 -14.83 -5.57
C LYS A 760 27.74 -14.65 -6.33
N GLN A 761 26.72 -15.38 -5.94
CA GLN A 761 25.38 -15.35 -6.49
C GLN A 761 24.38 -15.05 -5.39
N ALA A 762 23.32 -14.33 -5.76
CA ALA A 762 22.20 -14.05 -4.88
C ALA A 762 20.92 -13.83 -5.70
N GLY A 763 19.76 -14.00 -5.08
CA GLY A 763 18.49 -13.78 -5.75
C GLY A 763 17.35 -14.60 -5.16
N PHE A 764 16.25 -14.60 -5.90
CA PHE A 764 15.01 -15.28 -5.51
C PHE A 764 14.78 -16.53 -6.35
N MET A 765 14.41 -17.63 -5.70
CA MET A 765 14.17 -18.95 -6.28
C MET A 765 12.68 -19.29 -6.20
N THR A 766 11.86 -18.59 -6.97
CA THR A 766 10.39 -18.78 -7.06
C THR A 766 9.97 -20.19 -7.45
N SER A 767 10.86 -20.96 -8.09
CA SER A 767 10.61 -22.38 -8.40
C SER A 767 10.57 -23.28 -7.16
N GLU A 768 11.17 -22.85 -6.05
CA GLU A 768 11.15 -23.58 -4.78
C GLU A 768 9.96 -23.15 -3.91
N ASP A 769 9.75 -21.84 -3.82
CA ASP A 769 8.69 -21.19 -3.04
C ASP A 769 8.54 -19.75 -3.57
N GLU A 770 7.38 -19.42 -4.14
CA GLU A 770 7.11 -18.07 -4.64
C GLU A 770 6.83 -17.06 -3.52
N GLY A 771 6.77 -17.55 -2.28
CA GLY A 771 6.27 -16.79 -1.15
C GLY A 771 4.74 -16.75 -1.15
N VAL A 772 4.17 -16.12 -0.13
CA VAL A 772 2.71 -16.01 -0.02
C VAL A 772 2.35 -14.55 0.14
N ALA A 773 1.72 -13.98 -0.89
CA ALA A 773 1.28 -12.59 -0.86
C ALA A 773 0.15 -12.36 0.16
N TYR A 774 0.03 -11.14 0.69
CA TYR A 774 -1.16 -10.73 1.42
C TYR A 774 -2.32 -10.53 0.43
N LYS A 775 -3.22 -11.52 0.35
CA LYS A 775 -4.32 -11.64 -0.61
C LYS A 775 -3.90 -11.82 -2.06
N MET A 776 -3.07 -10.93 -2.58
CA MET A 776 -2.61 -10.97 -3.98
C MET A 776 -1.37 -10.08 -4.18
N ASP A 777 -0.60 -10.36 -5.23
CA ASP A 777 0.49 -9.53 -5.73
C ASP A 777 0.29 -9.22 -7.22
N PHE A 778 0.30 -7.92 -7.54
CA PHE A 778 0.16 -7.39 -8.91
C PHE A 778 1.46 -6.73 -9.41
N ALA A 779 2.56 -6.90 -8.66
CA ALA A 779 3.88 -6.34 -8.99
C ALA A 779 4.91 -7.41 -9.39
N PHE A 780 4.59 -8.70 -9.29
CA PHE A 780 5.41 -9.78 -9.82
C PHE A 780 5.42 -9.75 -11.35
N ILE A 781 6.62 -9.76 -11.96
CA ILE A 781 6.77 -9.64 -13.43
C ILE A 781 7.28 -10.92 -14.11
N GLY A 782 7.87 -11.84 -13.36
CA GLY A 782 8.47 -13.07 -13.86
C GLY A 782 9.73 -13.47 -13.09
N ASP A 783 10.21 -14.69 -13.35
CA ASP A 783 11.32 -15.29 -12.62
C ASP A 783 12.67 -14.58 -12.88
N GLN A 784 13.53 -14.55 -11.87
CA GLN A 784 14.89 -14.07 -11.99
C GLN A 784 15.73 -15.08 -12.79
N TYR A 785 16.50 -14.61 -13.78
CA TYR A 785 17.38 -15.47 -14.57
C TYR A 785 18.87 -15.13 -14.42
N ASP A 786 19.21 -13.94 -13.93
CA ASP A 786 20.61 -13.56 -13.68
C ASP A 786 20.89 -13.41 -12.18
N PHE A 787 21.60 -14.39 -11.62
CA PHE A 787 21.96 -14.47 -10.21
C PHE A 787 23.41 -14.04 -9.93
N ASP A 788 24.24 -13.79 -10.94
CA ASP A 788 25.66 -13.50 -10.74
C ASP A 788 25.85 -12.01 -10.38
N ARG A 789 26.40 -11.75 -9.18
CA ARG A 789 26.69 -10.39 -8.69
C ARG A 789 27.68 -9.64 -9.58
N LYS A 790 28.45 -10.35 -10.43
CA LYS A 790 29.42 -9.74 -11.36
C LYS A 790 28.82 -9.39 -12.71
N SER A 791 27.59 -9.80 -13.00
CA SER A 791 26.92 -9.45 -14.25
C SER A 791 26.77 -7.93 -14.35
N PRO A 792 27.41 -7.27 -15.35
CA PRO A 792 27.46 -5.82 -15.42
C PRO A 792 26.13 -5.25 -15.88
N TRP A 793 25.69 -4.18 -15.21
CA TRP A 793 24.63 -3.32 -15.72
C TRP A 793 25.09 -2.58 -16.97
N LYS A 794 24.32 -2.65 -18.06
CA LYS A 794 24.55 -1.85 -19.26
C LYS A 794 23.51 -0.74 -19.40
N ASP A 795 22.24 -1.11 -19.37
CA ASP A 795 21.07 -0.23 -19.45
C ASP A 795 19.84 -0.97 -18.86
N ASP A 796 18.65 -0.36 -18.91
CA ASP A 796 17.44 -0.95 -18.34
C ASP A 796 16.93 -2.21 -19.09
N ASP A 797 17.31 -2.39 -20.35
CA ASP A 797 16.98 -3.59 -21.15
C ASP A 797 18.02 -4.72 -20.92
N ALA A 798 19.23 -4.38 -20.47
CA ALA A 798 20.32 -5.27 -20.12
C ALA A 798 20.89 -4.96 -18.73
N SER A 799 20.08 -5.19 -17.70
CA SER A 799 20.34 -4.80 -16.31
C SER A 799 21.41 -5.63 -15.57
N GLY A 800 21.77 -6.83 -16.06
CA GLY A 800 22.76 -7.68 -15.40
C GLY A 800 22.23 -8.33 -14.11
N PHE A 801 22.97 -8.24 -13.02
CA PHE A 801 22.61 -8.88 -11.74
C PHE A 801 21.15 -8.56 -11.32
N GLY A 802 20.35 -9.59 -11.07
CA GLY A 802 18.95 -9.47 -10.69
C GLY A 802 17.97 -9.49 -11.87
N SER A 803 18.43 -9.50 -13.12
CA SER A 803 17.55 -9.45 -14.29
C SER A 803 16.49 -10.57 -14.26
N SER A 804 15.25 -10.18 -14.54
CA SER A 804 14.07 -11.03 -14.44
C SER A 804 13.25 -11.04 -15.73
N HIS A 805 12.48 -12.12 -15.93
CA HIS A 805 11.53 -12.23 -17.02
C HIS A 805 10.36 -11.24 -16.86
N ALA A 806 9.53 -11.15 -17.91
CA ALA A 806 8.45 -10.17 -18.03
C ALA A 806 7.09 -10.80 -18.40
N ASP A 807 7.00 -12.13 -18.37
CA ASP A 807 5.84 -12.89 -18.84
C ASP A 807 4.64 -12.82 -17.89
N GLN A 808 4.82 -12.33 -16.66
CA GLN A 808 3.78 -12.16 -15.65
C GLN A 808 3.42 -10.70 -15.36
N GLU A 809 4.01 -9.72 -16.06
CA GLU A 809 3.83 -8.28 -15.75
C GLU A 809 2.38 -7.78 -15.75
N THR A 810 1.47 -8.44 -16.45
CA THR A 810 0.04 -8.08 -16.41
C THR A 810 -0.75 -8.95 -15.44
N GLY A 811 -0.19 -10.08 -15.01
CA GLY A 811 -0.83 -11.05 -14.13
C GLY A 811 -1.05 -10.52 -12.71
N VAL A 812 -1.94 -11.20 -11.99
CA VAL A 812 -2.14 -11.02 -10.56
C VAL A 812 -1.93 -12.38 -9.92
N VAL A 813 -0.87 -12.50 -9.12
CA VAL A 813 -0.55 -13.69 -8.34
C VAL A 813 -1.45 -13.72 -7.12
N GLN A 814 -2.12 -14.84 -6.87
CA GLN A 814 -3.00 -15.01 -5.72
C GLN A 814 -2.19 -15.41 -4.50
N GLY A 815 -2.53 -14.85 -3.34
CA GLY A 815 -1.88 -15.14 -2.07
C GLY A 815 -2.87 -15.66 -1.04
N ASN A 816 -2.58 -15.42 0.24
CA ASN A 816 -3.46 -15.85 1.33
C ASN A 816 -4.72 -14.96 1.40
N SER A 817 -5.87 -15.53 1.07
CA SER A 817 -7.17 -14.83 1.15
C SER A 817 -7.70 -14.68 2.59
N PHE A 818 -7.18 -15.49 3.53
CA PHE A 818 -7.64 -15.66 4.90
C PHE A 818 -9.10 -16.12 5.04
N ASP A 819 -9.66 -16.72 3.98
CA ASP A 819 -11.08 -17.10 3.88
C ASP A 819 -11.28 -18.60 3.60
N TYR A 820 -10.25 -19.42 3.81
CA TYR A 820 -10.31 -20.85 3.57
C TYR A 820 -11.28 -21.63 4.47
N PRO A 821 -11.62 -21.19 5.71
CA PRO A 821 -12.72 -21.78 6.47
C PRO A 821 -14.06 -21.77 5.73
N PHE A 822 -14.30 -20.76 4.88
CA PHE A 822 -15.48 -20.74 4.02
C PHE A 822 -15.40 -21.83 2.93
N VAL A 823 -14.25 -21.96 2.26
CA VAL A 823 -14.03 -22.94 1.17
C VAL A 823 -14.16 -24.38 1.67
N HIS A 824 -13.54 -24.70 2.80
CA HIS A 824 -13.67 -26.02 3.45
C HIS A 824 -15.08 -26.24 3.99
N GLY A 825 -15.64 -25.22 4.64
CA GLY A 825 -16.98 -25.21 5.19
C GLY A 825 -18.08 -25.47 4.16
N GLN A 826 -17.96 -24.92 2.95
CA GLN A 826 -18.83 -25.23 1.81
C GLN A 826 -18.86 -26.73 1.53
N SER A 827 -17.70 -27.39 1.55
CA SER A 827 -17.59 -28.82 1.28
C SER A 827 -18.25 -29.67 2.37
N PHE A 828 -18.16 -29.29 3.65
CA PHE A 828 -18.89 -29.94 4.73
C PHE A 828 -20.41 -29.70 4.64
N ARG A 829 -20.82 -28.43 4.45
CA ARG A 829 -22.24 -28.04 4.33
C ARG A 829 -22.92 -28.76 3.18
N ASN A 830 -22.28 -28.84 2.02
CA ASN A 830 -22.79 -29.55 0.84
C ASN A 830 -22.87 -31.06 1.03
N ASN A 831 -22.18 -31.60 2.05
CA ASN A 831 -22.29 -33.00 2.46
C ASN A 831 -23.22 -33.22 3.67
N GLY A 832 -23.95 -32.18 4.11
CA GLY A 832 -24.96 -32.27 5.17
C GLY A 832 -24.40 -32.11 6.60
N PHE A 833 -23.22 -31.52 6.75
CA PHE A 833 -22.59 -31.27 8.05
C PHE A 833 -22.53 -29.78 8.36
N GLY A 834 -22.91 -29.41 9.59
CA GLY A 834 -22.61 -28.09 10.14
C GLY A 834 -21.16 -28.00 10.60
N PHE A 835 -20.64 -26.79 10.72
CA PHE A 835 -19.27 -26.53 11.15
C PHE A 835 -19.17 -25.18 11.87
N ILE A 836 -18.12 -25.05 12.69
CA ILE A 836 -17.65 -23.78 13.24
C ILE A 836 -16.14 -23.69 13.01
N SER A 837 -15.59 -22.49 13.05
CA SER A 837 -14.15 -22.29 12.87
C SER A 837 -13.49 -21.44 13.95
N MET A 838 -12.17 -21.58 14.06
CA MET A 838 -11.31 -20.77 14.92
C MET A 838 -9.91 -20.63 14.32
N SER A 839 -9.18 -19.61 14.73
CA SER A 839 -7.76 -19.47 14.42
C SER A 839 -6.94 -20.59 15.09
N ASP A 840 -5.76 -20.84 14.56
CA ASP A 840 -4.78 -21.74 15.16
C ASP A 840 -4.38 -21.30 16.56
N GLU A 841 -4.14 -20.00 16.82
CA GLU A 841 -3.73 -19.56 18.15
C GLU A 841 -4.84 -19.76 19.17
N ALA A 842 -6.11 -19.68 18.76
CA ALA A 842 -7.25 -20.01 19.61
C ALA A 842 -7.35 -21.53 19.88
N PHE A 843 -7.10 -22.35 18.85
CA PHE A 843 -7.08 -23.81 18.97
C PHE A 843 -5.96 -24.29 19.92
N GLU A 844 -4.77 -23.70 19.82
CA GLU A 844 -3.61 -24.01 20.66
C GLU A 844 -3.85 -23.81 22.15
N GLN A 845 -4.78 -22.92 22.54
CA GLN A 845 -5.12 -22.70 23.95
C GLN A 845 -5.83 -23.87 24.60
N LYS A 846 -6.37 -24.82 23.83
CA LYS A 846 -7.15 -25.97 24.33
C LYS A 846 -8.35 -25.55 25.19
N ASN A 847 -8.93 -24.39 24.87
CA ASN A 847 -10.15 -23.86 25.51
C ASN A 847 -11.41 -24.39 24.78
N TRP A 848 -11.45 -25.69 24.51
CA TRP A 848 -12.51 -26.38 23.79
C TRP A 848 -12.61 -27.83 24.29
N ASP A 849 -13.76 -28.47 24.12
CA ASP A 849 -13.95 -29.88 24.48
C ASP A 849 -13.79 -30.77 23.25
N LYS A 850 -12.81 -31.69 23.29
CA LYS A 850 -12.54 -32.67 22.23
C LYS A 850 -13.73 -33.52 21.84
N ASN A 851 -14.71 -33.70 22.73
CA ASN A 851 -15.90 -34.48 22.45
C ASN A 851 -17.07 -33.64 21.90
N SER A 852 -16.93 -32.33 21.76
CA SER A 852 -17.99 -31.46 21.24
C SER A 852 -18.07 -31.44 19.72
N PHE A 853 -17.08 -32.00 19.03
CA PHE A 853 -16.98 -32.00 17.56
C PHE A 853 -17.11 -33.40 16.96
N SER A 854 -17.59 -33.47 15.71
CA SER A 854 -17.67 -34.74 14.96
C SER A 854 -16.37 -35.08 14.22
N ALA A 855 -15.62 -34.05 13.83
CA ALA A 855 -14.33 -34.13 13.17
C ALA A 855 -13.56 -32.81 13.38
N LEU A 856 -12.24 -32.87 13.21
CA LEU A 856 -11.32 -31.75 13.18
C LEU A 856 -10.74 -31.64 11.77
N ASP A 857 -10.79 -30.45 11.19
CA ASP A 857 -10.17 -30.09 9.92
C ASP A 857 -9.13 -29.00 10.20
N ILE A 858 -7.87 -29.22 9.80
CA ILE A 858 -6.78 -28.25 9.96
C ILE A 858 -6.28 -27.86 8.59
N ILE A 859 -6.46 -26.57 8.27
CA ILE A 859 -6.05 -25.96 7.01
C ILE A 859 -4.62 -25.46 7.19
N PHE A 860 -3.63 -26.14 6.60
CA PHE A 860 -2.27 -25.62 6.58
C PHE A 860 -1.94 -24.90 5.27
N GLY A 861 -2.71 -25.03 4.19
CA GLY A 861 -2.40 -24.28 2.96
C GLY A 861 -0.93 -24.36 2.55
N GLU A 862 -0.27 -23.23 2.40
CA GLU A 862 1.19 -23.11 2.18
C GLU A 862 1.98 -22.73 3.43
N GLU A 863 1.42 -22.91 4.62
CA GLU A 863 2.12 -22.78 5.89
C GLU A 863 3.45 -23.54 5.81
N LYS A 864 4.53 -22.91 6.26
CA LYS A 864 5.91 -23.41 6.14
C LYS A 864 6.87 -22.55 6.95
N THR A 865 7.72 -23.20 7.75
CA THR A 865 8.74 -22.50 8.54
C THR A 865 9.61 -21.64 7.63
N THR A 866 9.58 -20.33 7.85
CA THR A 866 10.32 -19.35 7.05
C THR A 866 11.42 -18.71 7.89
N SER A 867 12.67 -18.82 7.43
CA SER A 867 13.86 -18.33 8.15
C SER A 867 14.39 -17.03 7.52
N HIS A 868 14.89 -16.13 8.37
CA HIS A 868 15.46 -14.85 7.93
C HIS A 868 16.98 -14.85 8.04
N PHE A 869 17.68 -14.45 6.98
CA PHE A 869 19.15 -14.38 6.95
C PHE A 869 19.73 -12.95 6.87
N TYR A 870 18.93 -11.95 6.51
CA TYR A 870 19.24 -10.53 6.76
C TYR A 870 18.43 -10.00 7.95
N GLY A 871 18.98 -9.04 8.70
CA GLY A 871 18.32 -8.47 9.88
C GLY A 871 18.22 -9.43 11.07
N PHE A 872 17.15 -9.30 11.85
CA PHE A 872 16.90 -10.17 13.00
C PHE A 872 16.66 -11.62 12.57
N LYS A 873 17.43 -12.55 13.14
CA LYS A 873 17.24 -13.99 12.93
C LYS A 873 15.97 -14.44 13.66
N LYS A 874 14.96 -14.80 12.88
CA LYS A 874 13.72 -15.42 13.36
C LYS A 874 13.26 -16.54 12.44
N ARG A 875 12.45 -17.45 13.02
CA ARG A 875 11.71 -18.49 12.32
C ARG A 875 10.24 -18.28 12.64
N ASP A 876 9.45 -18.09 11.60
CA ASP A 876 8.00 -17.90 11.69
C ASP A 876 7.30 -19.11 11.02
N PHE A 877 5.99 -19.27 11.22
CA PHE A 877 5.14 -20.16 10.40
C PHE A 877 5.42 -21.67 10.53
N SER A 878 5.81 -22.14 11.72
CA SER A 878 6.03 -23.58 11.96
C SER A 878 4.71 -24.33 12.22
N LEU A 879 4.41 -25.34 11.41
CA LEU A 879 3.12 -26.06 11.44
C LEU A 879 2.92 -26.81 12.75
N PHE A 880 3.97 -27.49 13.22
CA PHE A 880 3.91 -28.37 14.39
C PHE A 880 4.68 -27.79 15.57
N ALA A 881 4.44 -26.51 15.85
CA ALA A 881 4.88 -25.85 17.07
C ALA A 881 4.45 -26.65 18.33
N PRO A 882 5.16 -26.50 19.47
CA PRO A 882 4.87 -27.30 20.67
C PRO A 882 3.41 -27.24 21.16
N GLU A 883 2.72 -26.10 21.02
CA GLU A 883 1.32 -25.97 21.44
C GLU A 883 0.35 -26.60 20.43
N MET A 884 0.53 -26.40 19.12
CA MET A 884 -0.22 -27.12 18.08
C MET A 884 -0.16 -28.65 18.27
N ARG A 885 1.03 -29.21 18.51
CA ARG A 885 1.18 -30.66 18.75
C ARG A 885 0.40 -31.13 19.98
N LYS A 886 0.41 -30.34 21.06
CA LYS A 886 -0.37 -30.64 22.27
C LYS A 886 -1.87 -30.55 22.00
N ALA A 887 -2.32 -29.55 21.24
CA ALA A 887 -3.72 -29.37 20.89
C ALA A 887 -4.26 -30.52 20.03
N ILE A 888 -3.52 -30.93 18.99
CA ILE A 888 -3.89 -32.10 18.17
C ILE A 888 -3.89 -33.38 19.00
N THR A 889 -2.89 -33.58 19.87
CA THR A 889 -2.82 -34.76 20.75
C THR A 889 -4.00 -34.80 21.73
N GLU A 890 -4.39 -33.64 22.28
CA GLU A 890 -5.57 -33.55 23.15
C GLU A 890 -6.82 -33.95 22.38
N TYR A 891 -7.00 -33.46 21.15
CA TYR A 891 -8.15 -33.82 20.33
C TYR A 891 -8.19 -35.33 19.98
N THR A 892 -7.07 -35.92 19.55
CA THR A 892 -7.00 -37.34 19.16
C THR A 892 -7.18 -38.29 20.34
N SER A 893 -7.01 -37.81 21.58
CA SER A 893 -7.37 -38.57 22.80
C SER A 893 -8.89 -38.65 23.06
N GLY A 894 -9.71 -37.95 22.26
CA GLY A 894 -11.17 -37.99 22.32
C GLY A 894 -11.78 -39.29 21.80
N LYS A 895 -13.05 -39.54 22.12
CA LYS A 895 -13.74 -40.75 21.69
C LYS A 895 -14.08 -40.69 20.20
N ASP A 896 -13.60 -41.66 19.42
CA ASP A 896 -13.85 -41.77 17.97
C ASP A 896 -13.43 -40.49 17.19
N ALA A 897 -12.30 -39.91 17.61
CA ALA A 897 -11.75 -38.69 17.01
C ALA A 897 -11.38 -38.90 15.54
N LYS A 898 -11.64 -37.88 14.72
CA LYS A 898 -11.37 -37.86 13.27
C LYS A 898 -10.66 -36.56 12.91
N VAL A 899 -9.55 -36.65 12.20
CA VAL A 899 -8.71 -35.51 11.84
C VAL A 899 -8.44 -35.50 10.34
N PHE A 900 -8.75 -34.39 9.68
CA PHE A 900 -8.34 -34.08 8.32
C PHE A 900 -7.28 -32.98 8.35
N ILE A 901 -6.20 -33.17 7.60
CA ILE A 901 -5.11 -32.20 7.45
C ILE A 901 -4.77 -32.11 5.96
N SER A 902 -4.64 -30.90 5.45
CA SER A 902 -4.15 -30.64 4.09
C SER A 902 -3.21 -29.44 4.07
N GLY A 903 -2.08 -29.58 3.35
CA GLY A 903 -1.14 -28.50 3.12
C GLY A 903 0.02 -28.92 2.23
N ALA A 904 0.67 -27.96 1.57
CA ALA A 904 1.76 -28.20 0.63
C ALA A 904 3.03 -28.72 1.32
N TYR A 905 3.27 -28.31 2.57
CA TYR A 905 4.55 -28.51 3.27
C TYR A 905 4.45 -29.29 4.60
N VAL A 906 3.40 -30.12 4.76
CA VAL A 906 3.15 -30.91 5.98
C VAL A 906 4.32 -31.84 6.36
N GLY A 907 5.05 -32.36 5.39
CA GLY A 907 6.26 -33.17 5.58
C GLY A 907 7.55 -32.35 5.58
N THR A 908 7.69 -31.39 4.65
CA THR A 908 8.86 -30.52 4.52
C THR A 908 9.12 -29.74 5.80
N ASP A 909 8.07 -29.21 6.45
CA ASP A 909 8.23 -28.42 7.66
C ASP A 909 8.81 -29.22 8.84
N LEU A 910 8.63 -30.54 8.86
CA LEU A 910 9.23 -31.41 9.88
C LEU A 910 10.76 -31.37 9.86
N GLU A 911 11.35 -31.00 8.72
CA GLU A 911 12.78 -30.75 8.56
C GLU A 911 13.14 -29.29 8.84
N LEU A 912 12.34 -28.33 8.35
CA LEU A 912 12.64 -26.89 8.41
C LEU A 912 12.46 -26.26 9.81
N CYS A 913 11.45 -26.70 10.57
CA CYS A 913 11.15 -26.15 11.90
C CYS A 913 12.34 -26.32 12.88
N GLY A 914 13.17 -27.34 12.66
CA GLY A 914 14.33 -27.66 13.51
C GLY A 914 13.97 -28.29 14.86
N ASP A 915 12.72 -28.73 15.05
CA ASP A 915 12.27 -29.45 16.24
C ASP A 915 12.16 -30.95 15.95
N THR A 916 13.12 -31.74 16.46
CA THR A 916 13.12 -33.21 16.30
C THR A 916 11.86 -33.89 16.86
N LEU A 917 11.16 -33.27 17.80
CA LEU A 917 9.91 -33.80 18.34
C LEU A 917 8.74 -33.67 17.36
N ALA A 918 8.81 -32.78 16.37
CA ALA A 918 7.80 -32.66 15.32
C ALA A 918 7.73 -33.93 14.46
N LYS A 919 8.89 -34.46 14.04
CA LYS A 919 8.97 -35.73 13.30
C LYS A 919 8.40 -36.90 14.09
N LYS A 920 8.72 -36.96 15.38
CA LYS A 920 8.19 -38.00 16.27
C LYS A 920 6.66 -37.88 16.41
N PHE A 921 6.16 -36.67 16.58
CA PHE A 921 4.72 -36.41 16.65
C PHE A 921 4.01 -36.80 15.34
N ALA A 922 4.52 -36.42 14.18
CA ALA A 922 3.95 -36.82 12.89
C ALA A 922 3.91 -38.35 12.72
N ALA A 923 4.97 -39.04 13.16
CA ALA A 923 5.04 -40.51 13.10
C ALA A 923 4.12 -41.21 14.11
N ASP A 924 4.04 -40.72 15.35
CA ASP A 924 3.38 -41.40 16.47
C ASP A 924 1.90 -40.99 16.64
N VAL A 925 1.51 -39.80 16.18
CA VAL A 925 0.14 -39.25 16.32
C VAL A 925 -0.56 -39.06 14.97
N LEU A 926 0.13 -38.60 13.93
CA LEU A 926 -0.50 -38.42 12.61
C LEU A 926 -0.28 -39.59 11.66
N HIS A 927 0.60 -40.53 12.05
CA HIS A 927 0.89 -41.78 11.35
C HIS A 927 1.42 -41.61 9.92
N TYR A 928 2.27 -40.60 9.69
CA TYR A 928 3.02 -40.45 8.44
C TYR A 928 4.48 -40.04 8.65
N ARG A 929 5.28 -40.08 7.58
CA ARG A 929 6.67 -39.60 7.50
C ARG A 929 6.88 -38.81 6.22
N PHE A 930 7.76 -37.82 6.26
CA PHE A 930 8.19 -37.10 5.07
C PHE A 930 8.94 -38.00 4.09
N MET A 931 8.73 -37.80 2.78
CA MET A 931 9.51 -38.41 1.70
C MET A 931 10.29 -37.36 0.90
N THR A 932 9.59 -36.44 0.22
CA THR A 932 10.21 -35.41 -0.64
C THR A 932 9.25 -34.22 -0.83
N ASN A 933 9.82 -33.03 -1.03
CA ASN A 933 9.15 -31.75 -1.22
C ASN A 933 8.89 -31.39 -2.70
N HIS A 934 9.28 -32.25 -3.63
CA HIS A 934 9.04 -32.07 -5.07
C HIS A 934 8.23 -33.25 -5.61
N ALA A 935 7.04 -33.44 -5.03
CA ALA A 935 6.30 -34.67 -5.25
C ALA A 935 5.73 -34.79 -6.65
N SER A 936 5.26 -33.68 -7.22
CA SER A 936 4.58 -33.62 -8.51
C SER A 936 4.83 -32.29 -9.22
N LYS A 937 4.73 -32.30 -10.55
CA LYS A 937 4.52 -31.11 -11.40
C LYS A 937 3.25 -31.19 -12.28
N SER A 938 2.39 -32.19 -12.04
CA SER A 938 1.18 -32.45 -12.82
C SER A 938 -0.11 -31.86 -12.24
N GLY A 939 -0.13 -31.46 -10.97
CA GLY A 939 -1.31 -30.91 -10.30
C GLY A 939 -2.47 -31.90 -10.20
N ALA A 940 -2.22 -33.21 -10.17
CA ALA A 940 -3.29 -34.21 -10.15
C ALA A 940 -2.97 -35.43 -9.27
N ILE A 941 -4.01 -36.03 -8.71
CA ILE A 941 -3.93 -37.21 -7.83
C ILE A 941 -4.95 -38.28 -8.23
N TYR A 942 -4.63 -39.53 -7.91
CA TYR A 942 -5.52 -40.67 -8.07
C TYR A 942 -5.50 -41.61 -6.85
N PRO A 943 -6.63 -42.24 -6.50
CA PRO A 943 -6.71 -43.19 -5.39
C PRO A 943 -6.08 -44.54 -5.75
N VAL A 944 -5.41 -45.17 -4.78
CA VAL A 944 -4.84 -46.52 -4.97
C VAL A 944 -5.94 -47.58 -5.09
N ASN A 945 -5.61 -48.72 -5.71
CA ASN A 945 -6.58 -49.79 -5.99
C ASN A 945 -7.36 -50.26 -4.76
N GLU A 946 -6.72 -50.34 -3.59
CA GLU A 946 -7.36 -50.74 -2.33
C GLU A 946 -8.51 -49.80 -1.93
N PHE A 947 -8.36 -48.50 -2.21
CA PHE A 947 -9.32 -47.46 -1.85
C PHE A 947 -10.23 -47.03 -3.01
N ARG A 948 -10.04 -47.57 -4.21
CA ARG A 948 -10.77 -47.17 -5.43
C ARG A 948 -12.30 -47.28 -5.30
N SER A 949 -12.79 -48.20 -4.48
CA SER A 949 -14.23 -48.35 -4.23
C SER A 949 -14.80 -47.24 -3.34
N ALA A 950 -14.03 -46.79 -2.34
CA ALA A 950 -14.41 -45.70 -1.44
C ALA A 950 -14.12 -44.32 -2.06
N PHE A 951 -13.06 -44.23 -2.86
CA PHE A 951 -12.57 -43.05 -3.55
C PHE A 951 -12.44 -43.39 -5.05
N PRO A 952 -13.50 -43.22 -5.87
CA PRO A 952 -13.46 -43.60 -7.27
C PRO A 952 -12.83 -42.56 -8.21
N ALA A 953 -12.80 -41.29 -7.78
CA ALA A 953 -12.45 -40.14 -8.61
C ALA A 953 -10.97 -39.76 -8.50
N ASP A 954 -10.44 -39.25 -9.61
CA ASP A 954 -9.17 -38.54 -9.66
C ASP A 954 -9.46 -37.04 -9.45
N PHE A 955 -8.50 -36.29 -8.91
CA PHE A 955 -8.69 -34.87 -8.58
C PHE A 955 -7.51 -34.03 -9.07
N SER A 956 -7.79 -32.78 -9.44
CA SER A 956 -6.77 -31.80 -9.84
C SER A 956 -6.72 -30.61 -8.89
N PHE A 957 -5.51 -30.10 -8.66
CA PHE A 957 -5.22 -28.92 -7.86
C PHE A 957 -4.28 -27.96 -8.61
N VAL A 958 -4.26 -26.69 -8.18
CA VAL A 958 -3.52 -25.63 -8.87
C VAL A 958 -2.02 -25.78 -8.66
N GLN A 959 -1.28 -25.94 -9.76
CA GLN A 959 0.19 -25.99 -9.78
C GLN A 959 0.80 -25.01 -10.82
N GLY A 960 -0.05 -24.31 -11.56
CA GLY A 960 0.32 -23.23 -12.49
C GLY A 960 -0.38 -21.94 -12.10
N TYR A 961 -0.23 -20.90 -12.93
CA TYR A 961 -1.01 -19.66 -12.76
C TYR A 961 -2.51 -19.96 -12.74
N HIS A 962 -3.22 -19.40 -11.78
CA HIS A 962 -4.68 -19.42 -11.70
C HIS A 962 -5.20 -18.05 -11.27
N PRO A 963 -6.29 -17.54 -11.85
CA PRO A 963 -6.76 -16.18 -11.58
C PRO A 963 -7.36 -16.00 -10.17
N GLU A 964 -7.77 -17.07 -9.49
CA GLU A 964 -8.52 -17.00 -8.22
C GLU A 964 -7.94 -17.85 -7.07
N ILE A 965 -6.94 -18.69 -7.34
CA ILE A 965 -6.41 -19.66 -6.38
C ILE A 965 -4.88 -19.57 -6.46
N TYR A 966 -4.20 -19.59 -5.31
CA TYR A 966 -2.74 -19.54 -5.25
C TYR A 966 -2.12 -20.82 -5.83
N LYS A 967 -0.87 -20.72 -6.27
CA LYS A 967 -0.14 -21.83 -6.89
C LYS A 967 0.50 -22.70 -5.82
N VAL A 968 0.55 -24.02 -6.06
CA VAL A 968 1.28 -24.97 -5.21
C VAL A 968 2.58 -25.38 -5.93
N GLU A 969 3.70 -24.74 -5.60
CA GLU A 969 4.98 -24.95 -6.30
C GLU A 969 5.50 -26.37 -6.09
N SER A 970 5.52 -26.77 -4.83
CA SER A 970 6.33 -27.88 -4.32
C SER A 970 5.52 -28.69 -3.31
N PRO A 971 4.50 -29.45 -3.77
CA PRO A 971 3.70 -30.28 -2.88
C PRO A 971 4.52 -31.43 -2.32
N ASP A 972 4.18 -31.85 -1.10
CA ASP A 972 4.86 -32.91 -0.38
C ASP A 972 4.39 -34.31 -0.79
N ALA A 973 5.35 -35.24 -0.79
CA ALA A 973 5.09 -36.67 -0.71
C ALA A 973 5.34 -37.15 0.72
N ILE A 974 4.40 -37.95 1.24
CA ILE A 974 4.43 -38.49 2.59
C ILE A 974 4.17 -40.00 2.58
N GLU A 975 4.71 -40.76 3.53
CA GLU A 975 4.54 -42.20 3.61
C GLU A 975 3.85 -42.63 4.90
N PRO A 976 3.00 -43.68 4.87
CA PRO A 976 2.33 -44.17 6.07
C PRO A 976 3.31 -44.70 7.11
N LYS A 977 2.97 -44.50 8.39
CA LYS A 977 3.75 -45.00 9.52
C LYS A 977 2.88 -45.82 10.49
N GLY A 978 3.12 -47.13 10.47
CA GLY A 978 2.48 -48.13 11.35
C GLY A 978 1.50 -49.01 10.58
N ASP A 979 1.13 -50.16 11.16
CA ASP A 979 0.40 -51.23 10.45
C ASP A 979 -1.03 -50.85 10.04
N LYS A 980 -1.60 -49.82 10.69
CA LYS A 980 -2.94 -49.30 10.43
C LYS A 980 -2.95 -48.03 9.56
N ALA A 981 -1.78 -47.57 9.12
CA ALA A 981 -1.62 -46.45 8.21
C ALA A 981 -1.44 -46.96 6.78
N LYS A 982 -2.13 -46.34 5.81
CA LYS A 982 -2.12 -46.76 4.41
C LYS A 982 -2.00 -45.57 3.47
N VAL A 983 -1.47 -45.84 2.27
CA VAL A 983 -1.47 -44.89 1.15
C VAL A 983 -2.91 -44.74 0.65
N LEU A 984 -3.40 -43.50 0.61
CA LEU A 984 -4.74 -43.18 0.12
C LEU A 984 -4.69 -42.74 -1.36
N PHE A 985 -3.87 -41.73 -1.64
CA PHE A 985 -3.71 -41.13 -2.96
C PHE A 985 -2.25 -41.15 -3.43
N ARG A 986 -2.06 -41.17 -4.75
CA ARG A 986 -0.78 -40.96 -5.42
C ARG A 986 -0.88 -39.79 -6.38
N TYR A 987 0.21 -39.04 -6.54
CA TYR A 987 0.31 -38.04 -7.59
C TYR A 987 0.33 -38.72 -8.96
N GLN A 988 -0.40 -38.16 -9.90
CA GLN A 988 -0.41 -38.61 -11.29
C GLN A 988 0.95 -38.34 -11.91
N VAL A 989 1.39 -39.22 -12.81
CA VAL A 989 2.73 -39.24 -13.44
C VAL A 989 3.83 -39.78 -12.52
N ASP A 990 4.13 -39.12 -11.40
CA ASP A 990 5.26 -39.48 -10.52
C ASP A 990 4.99 -40.72 -9.64
N ASN A 991 3.72 -41.06 -9.40
CA ASN A 991 3.25 -42.14 -8.53
C ASN A 991 3.73 -42.05 -7.06
N LYS A 992 4.30 -40.92 -6.64
CA LYS A 992 4.64 -40.65 -5.24
C LYS A 992 3.35 -40.49 -4.42
N THR A 993 3.43 -40.80 -3.13
CA THR A 993 2.25 -40.79 -2.25
C THR A 993 1.81 -39.35 -1.98
N ALA A 994 0.56 -39.02 -2.33
CA ALA A 994 -0.04 -37.70 -2.16
C ALA A 994 -0.88 -37.58 -0.87
N GLY A 995 -1.31 -38.70 -0.30
CA GLY A 995 -2.08 -38.70 0.92
C GLY A 995 -2.03 -40.04 1.65
N VAL A 996 -2.13 -39.96 2.97
CA VAL A 996 -2.08 -41.10 3.91
C VAL A 996 -3.34 -41.08 4.77
N CYS A 997 -3.89 -42.26 5.05
CA CYS A 997 -4.95 -42.43 6.03
C CYS A 997 -4.52 -43.38 7.15
N PHE A 998 -5.08 -43.20 8.35
CA PHE A 998 -4.89 -44.09 9.49
C PHE A 998 -6.26 -44.48 10.08
N ASP A 999 -6.44 -45.77 10.40
CA ASP A 999 -7.66 -46.30 11.01
C ASP A 999 -7.34 -47.10 12.29
N GLY A 1000 -7.23 -46.38 13.41
CA GLY A 1000 -6.84 -46.92 14.72
C GLY A 1000 -7.83 -46.62 15.84
N LEU A 1001 -7.34 -46.13 16.98
CA LEU A 1001 -8.20 -45.66 18.09
C LEU A 1001 -8.92 -44.34 17.73
N TYR A 1002 -8.36 -43.63 16.76
CA TYR A 1002 -8.90 -42.46 16.07
C TYR A 1002 -8.55 -42.61 14.58
N ARG A 1003 -9.11 -41.76 13.73
CA ARG A 1003 -8.87 -41.79 12.28
C ARG A 1003 -8.21 -40.50 11.81
N THR A 1004 -7.27 -40.61 10.89
CA THR A 1004 -6.65 -39.44 10.24
C THR A 1004 -6.67 -39.58 8.73
N VAL A 1005 -6.78 -38.45 8.03
CA VAL A 1005 -6.46 -38.29 6.61
C VAL A 1005 -5.53 -37.09 6.51
N VAL A 1006 -4.35 -37.29 5.94
CA VAL A 1006 -3.34 -36.24 5.71
C VAL A 1006 -3.03 -36.17 4.23
N LEU A 1007 -3.15 -34.99 3.63
CA LEU A 1007 -2.80 -34.71 2.23
C LEU A 1007 -1.54 -33.85 2.17
N GLY A 1008 -0.63 -34.19 1.26
CA GLY A 1008 0.58 -33.43 0.95
C GLY A 1008 0.37 -32.27 -0.02
N PHE A 1009 -0.88 -31.85 -0.20
CA PHE A 1009 -1.29 -30.68 -0.97
C PHE A 1009 -2.50 -30.01 -0.29
N PRO A 1010 -2.74 -28.71 -0.49
CA PRO A 1010 -3.87 -28.01 0.11
C PRO A 1010 -5.21 -28.37 -0.55
N PHE A 1011 -6.24 -28.64 0.25
CA PHE A 1011 -7.57 -29.02 -0.25
C PHE A 1011 -8.27 -27.87 -0.98
N GLU A 1012 -8.10 -26.64 -0.48
CA GLU A 1012 -8.62 -25.40 -1.04
C GLU A 1012 -8.10 -25.11 -2.46
N THR A 1013 -6.99 -25.74 -2.87
CA THR A 1013 -6.41 -25.57 -4.22
C THR A 1013 -7.01 -26.49 -5.27
N ILE A 1014 -7.92 -27.40 -4.90
CA ILE A 1014 -8.67 -28.22 -5.85
C ILE A 1014 -9.56 -27.31 -6.70
N THR A 1015 -9.47 -27.46 -8.03
CA THR A 1015 -9.85 -26.42 -9.00
C THR A 1015 -11.34 -26.09 -9.02
N THR A 1016 -12.22 -27.03 -8.64
CA THR A 1016 -13.67 -26.80 -8.68
C THR A 1016 -14.36 -27.10 -7.33
N GLU A 1017 -15.42 -26.36 -7.03
CA GLU A 1017 -16.25 -26.62 -5.85
C GLU A 1017 -16.83 -28.04 -5.87
N LYS A 1018 -17.23 -28.53 -7.05
CA LYS A 1018 -17.79 -29.87 -7.23
C LYS A 1018 -16.78 -30.96 -6.81
N GLU A 1019 -15.54 -30.85 -7.23
CA GLU A 1019 -14.47 -31.81 -6.87
C GLU A 1019 -14.15 -31.76 -5.38
N ARG A 1020 -14.08 -30.55 -4.78
CA ARG A 1020 -13.92 -30.37 -3.34
C ARG A 1020 -15.05 -31.05 -2.56
N ASN A 1021 -16.30 -30.78 -2.94
CA ASN A 1021 -17.49 -31.39 -2.35
C ASN A 1021 -17.44 -32.92 -2.46
N GLU A 1022 -16.99 -33.46 -3.59
CA GLU A 1022 -16.88 -34.89 -3.84
C GLU A 1022 -15.79 -35.56 -2.99
N LEU A 1023 -14.58 -35.01 -2.96
CA LEU A 1023 -13.48 -35.53 -2.13
C LEU A 1023 -13.85 -35.50 -0.64
N MET A 1024 -14.37 -34.37 -0.15
CA MET A 1024 -14.81 -34.27 1.25
C MET A 1024 -15.91 -35.28 1.55
N GLY A 1025 -16.86 -35.47 0.64
CA GLY A 1025 -17.90 -36.48 0.76
C GLY A 1025 -17.38 -37.91 0.83
N GLN A 1026 -16.29 -38.22 0.11
CA GLN A 1026 -15.63 -39.54 0.15
C GLN A 1026 -14.89 -39.75 1.49
N ILE A 1027 -14.22 -38.71 2.02
CA ILE A 1027 -13.57 -38.75 3.36
C ILE A 1027 -14.62 -39.00 4.45
N LEU A 1028 -15.75 -38.29 4.41
CA LEU A 1028 -16.84 -38.45 5.38
C LEU A 1028 -17.46 -39.85 5.36
N LYS A 1029 -17.62 -40.46 4.17
CA LYS A 1029 -18.07 -41.85 4.00
C LYS A 1029 -17.06 -42.85 4.56
N TYR A 1030 -15.77 -42.65 4.26
CA TYR A 1030 -14.68 -43.47 4.80
C TYR A 1030 -14.68 -43.49 6.34
N TRP A 1031 -15.02 -42.37 6.97
CA TRP A 1031 -15.18 -42.28 8.42
C TRP A 1031 -16.50 -42.80 8.97
N GLY A 1032 -17.43 -43.28 8.12
CA GLY A 1032 -18.75 -43.76 8.52
C GLY A 1032 -19.67 -42.65 9.03
N MET A 1033 -19.45 -41.40 8.60
CA MET A 1033 -20.28 -40.26 8.99
C MET A 1033 -21.45 -40.02 8.01
N LYS A 1034 -21.27 -40.42 6.74
CA LYS A 1034 -22.23 -40.35 5.64
C LYS A 1034 -22.39 -41.74 5.03
#